data_AF-A0A352L6V0-F1
#
_entry.id   AF-A0A352L6V0-F1
#
_cell.length_a   1.000
_cell.length_b   1.000
_cell.length_c   1.000
_cell.angle_alpha   90.00
_cell.angle_beta   90.00
_cell.angle_gamma   90.00
#
_symmetry.space_group_name_H-M   'P 1'
#
loop_
_entity.id
_entity.type
_entity.pdbx_description
1 polymer ?
#
loop_
_entity_poly.entity_id
_entity_poly.type
_entity_poly.pdbx_seq_one_letter_code
_entity_poly.pdbx_strand_id
1 'polypeptide(L)'
;SITSLPGYATSTGSPYAFYLADLSSAVAGPDTLYVADDTPGTLQKYSLSGGSWLARGTVTLSGCRGVTGVVSGSTVTLYATSGTSLVRVTDSTGYDGNLTATATTLVTASSNTVFRGVALVPTRLPSITSLTPADDSTGVSTTADLRAIFNKNVFAASGTILIRKVSDNSTVFSLDVAGPDVSITGSIVTINPPTDLEAGTAYYVQIPSTALRDEFGNLFAGISDANTWNFSTLAAGDSTPPAITSLSPADDSSSAGISADLVITFNETIMKGTGSILVKRSSDDSTVHSIDVTSAAVTVAGSSASINPPADLQNLTGYYVQIPATAFRDASSNFFAGISDKTTWNFTTVPDSTPPSVLSIDDGDADNSVTAGTLLSYTLTFSEDIDSTTVSAADFDNEGTSAVTFGTITETAPGVFTVQVTPTTGGTLKLRIPSTATISDTAGNALVVPVSDNDTLTVSGDTTPPTVVSIVDDRSGAAINANLPIVYTITFDEDINAASVSAADFTNAGTATIQIGTITEPSPGVFSVTVTPRSGGSLQLRIPVGADITDISGNQLVPPVTDDTTITVNSVTTLTAGDIAFTGLQSDDPDTFSFVLLKDVVNGTQIVFTDNLWNGSTLATNENTLTLTLNSSGSGFPAGTHFVNTNGGTAPAFRVVGTTTSAGLVTGSISGLSTSGDSILAWQGVTPTSGNSAAWIAGINSKAWWTAATDPTGTNESRLPAALTLGTTAIQLSSTATEVDNGAFNLTPNSFTGTARAARSAVNNFANWTTSNSLGPVSTTTFSIQPNQAPTDISLSNSSVAENLPTGTTVGTLSATDPNTDESFTFSLPAGPADNVFFSVAGNSLRTAASFNFEARSSYQVTVRVADVEGLTFDKQLTISITDVLTESTGIDVQPGQTQRSYVRYLDLLFTTGSELAALIGGNRFQLTKNDLNGVNPVNVPLTAGMFSTIGNRARIDFGVNGLGGNRNTSDGDGYYEIAMDLDSNGTFETKKYFYRLLGDVNGDRKVDSSDASLIGSSMGTNNPERDANGDGVVNATDRTLSIRAALRKLKDGLLTDD
;
A
#
# COMPACT_ATOMS: atom_id res chain seq x y z
N SER A 1 37.16 17.85 -44.47
CA SER A 1 37.52 18.43 -43.16
C SER A 1 36.25 18.87 -42.46
N ILE A 2 35.98 18.37 -41.25
CA ILE A 2 34.83 18.83 -40.45
C ILE A 2 35.14 20.24 -39.99
N THR A 3 34.60 21.25 -40.67
CA THR A 3 34.59 22.63 -40.20
C THR A 3 33.58 22.75 -39.07
N SER A 4 34.02 23.23 -37.90
CA SER A 4 33.16 23.51 -36.76
C SER A 4 32.00 24.42 -37.17
N LEU A 5 30.78 24.12 -36.70
CA LEU A 5 29.63 25.00 -36.90
C LEU A 5 29.94 26.37 -36.26
N PRO A 6 29.76 27.49 -36.99
CA PRO A 6 30.01 28.82 -36.45
C PRO A 6 29.18 29.07 -35.18
N GLY A 7 29.86 29.45 -34.09
CA GLY A 7 29.22 29.78 -32.81
C GLY A 7 29.02 28.60 -31.84
N TYR A 8 29.36 27.36 -32.23
CA TYR A 8 29.34 26.21 -31.32
C TYR A 8 30.66 26.09 -30.54
N ALA A 9 30.60 26.15 -29.21
CA ALA A 9 31.77 26.02 -28.37
C ALA A 9 32.24 24.56 -28.30
N THR A 10 33.54 24.31 -28.54
CA THR A 10 34.13 22.96 -28.44
C THR A 10 34.40 22.51 -26.99
N SER A 11 34.10 23.37 -26.01
CA SER A 11 34.41 23.16 -24.59
C SER A 11 33.22 22.68 -23.74
N THR A 12 32.02 22.57 -24.32
CA THR A 12 30.78 22.24 -23.60
C THR A 12 30.03 21.10 -24.30
N GLY A 13 30.51 19.86 -24.15
CA GLY A 13 29.81 18.66 -24.62
C GLY A 13 29.58 18.56 -26.14
N SER A 14 29.17 17.38 -26.61
CA SER A 14 28.72 17.16 -28.00
C SER A 14 27.20 17.36 -28.07
N PRO A 15 26.63 17.88 -29.18
CA PRO A 15 25.18 17.90 -29.37
C PRO A 15 24.59 16.50 -29.23
N TYR A 16 23.38 16.40 -28.69
CA TYR A 16 22.75 15.10 -28.38
C TYR A 16 22.12 14.43 -29.60
N ALA A 17 21.50 15.23 -30.46
CA ALA A 17 20.86 14.75 -31.68
C ALA A 17 20.82 15.86 -32.72
N PHE A 18 20.71 15.47 -33.98
CA PHE A 18 20.53 16.40 -35.09
C PHE A 18 19.56 15.82 -36.12
N TYR A 19 18.94 16.71 -36.90
CA TYR A 19 18.11 16.35 -38.04
C TYR A 19 18.54 17.18 -39.25
N LEU A 20 18.83 16.51 -40.36
CA LEU A 20 19.18 17.13 -41.64
C LEU A 20 17.96 17.13 -42.56
N ALA A 21 17.73 18.25 -43.22
CA ALA A 21 16.72 18.43 -44.25
C ALA A 21 17.36 18.99 -45.52
N ASP A 22 16.75 18.66 -46.66
CA ASP A 22 17.05 19.22 -47.96
C ASP A 22 15.82 20.04 -48.40
N LEU A 23 15.92 21.36 -48.33
CA LEU A 23 14.79 22.29 -48.52
C LEU A 23 14.89 23.10 -49.81
N SER A 24 16.04 23.09 -50.50
CA SER A 24 16.32 23.87 -51.70
C SER A 24 17.05 23.03 -52.73
N SER A 25 16.39 22.81 -53.87
CA SER A 25 17.01 22.16 -55.04
C SER A 25 18.19 22.93 -55.64
N ALA A 26 18.46 24.16 -55.20
CA ALA A 26 19.62 24.95 -55.62
C ALA A 26 20.91 24.58 -54.86
N VAL A 27 20.81 23.84 -53.75
CA VAL A 27 21.95 23.35 -52.98
C VAL A 27 21.99 21.82 -53.10
N ALA A 28 23.13 21.26 -53.47
CA ALA A 28 23.23 19.82 -53.66
C ALA A 28 23.31 19.09 -52.30
N GLY A 29 22.29 18.28 -52.01
CA GLY A 29 22.20 17.48 -50.77
C GLY A 29 21.64 18.28 -49.59
N PRO A 30 21.68 17.71 -48.37
CA PRO A 30 21.10 18.36 -47.19
C PRO A 30 21.66 19.76 -46.95
N ASP A 31 20.76 20.74 -46.90
CA ASP A 31 21.08 22.16 -46.90
C ASP A 31 20.62 22.88 -45.62
N THR A 32 19.90 22.16 -44.75
CA THR A 32 19.33 22.68 -43.52
C THR A 32 19.59 21.68 -42.39
N LEU A 33 20.11 22.15 -41.27
CA LEU A 33 20.48 21.34 -40.11
C LEU A 33 19.78 21.86 -38.87
N TYR A 34 19.09 20.98 -38.15
CA TYR A 34 18.55 21.24 -36.83
C TYR A 34 19.35 20.50 -35.78
N VAL A 35 19.69 21.17 -34.68
CA VAL A 35 20.52 20.62 -33.60
C VAL A 35 19.80 20.71 -32.27
N ALA A 36 19.73 19.59 -31.56
CA ALA A 36 19.21 19.48 -30.20
C ALA A 36 20.36 19.49 -29.18
N ASP A 37 20.23 20.36 -28.17
CA ASP A 37 21.24 20.56 -27.13
C ASP A 37 20.63 20.72 -25.72
N ASP A 38 21.35 20.29 -24.69
CA ASP A 38 20.87 20.21 -23.30
C ASP A 38 21.15 21.47 -22.46
N THR A 39 21.82 22.48 -23.03
CA THR A 39 21.82 23.82 -22.45
C THR A 39 20.38 24.36 -22.33
N PRO A 40 20.08 25.24 -21.36
CA PRO A 40 18.73 25.80 -21.23
C PRO A 40 18.29 26.51 -22.51
N GLY A 41 17.40 25.87 -23.28
CA GLY A 41 16.56 26.54 -24.26
C GLY A 41 17.04 26.61 -25.71
N THR A 42 17.55 25.56 -26.36
CA THR A 42 18.03 25.75 -27.75
C THR A 42 17.89 24.55 -28.68
N LEU A 43 16.72 24.37 -29.30
CA LEU A 43 16.65 23.73 -30.62
C LEU A 43 17.11 24.75 -31.66
N GLN A 44 18.20 24.45 -32.38
CA GLN A 44 18.86 25.42 -33.26
C GLN A 44 18.71 25.05 -34.73
N LYS A 45 18.67 26.04 -35.63
CA LYS A 45 18.69 25.84 -37.08
C LYS A 45 19.95 26.44 -37.71
N TYR A 46 20.49 25.75 -38.70
CA TYR A 46 21.57 26.19 -39.57
C TYR A 46 21.20 25.93 -41.03
N SER A 47 21.72 26.75 -41.96
CA SER A 47 21.60 26.52 -43.40
C SER A 47 22.96 26.55 -44.08
N LEU A 48 23.16 25.67 -45.06
CA LEU A 48 24.38 25.55 -45.85
C LEU A 48 24.33 26.53 -47.01
N SER A 49 25.05 27.65 -46.89
CA SER A 49 25.09 28.71 -47.90
C SER A 49 26.53 29.11 -48.20
N GLY A 50 26.88 29.18 -49.49
CA GLY A 50 28.25 29.52 -49.92
C GLY A 50 29.32 28.51 -49.45
N GLY A 51 28.95 27.24 -49.23
CA GLY A 51 29.85 26.19 -48.74
C GLY A 51 30.13 26.23 -47.23
N SER A 52 29.42 27.07 -46.47
CA SER A 52 29.54 27.17 -45.01
C SER A 52 28.17 27.08 -44.33
N TRP A 53 28.12 26.46 -43.14
CA TRP A 53 26.90 26.42 -42.32
C TRP A 53 26.72 27.74 -41.58
N LEU A 54 25.61 28.43 -41.80
CA LEU A 54 25.26 29.70 -41.16
C LEU A 54 24.13 29.47 -40.17
N ALA A 55 24.21 30.07 -38.97
CA ALA A 55 23.15 29.99 -37.98
C ALA A 55 21.89 30.76 -38.44
N ARG A 56 20.72 30.15 -38.22
CA ARG A 56 19.40 30.59 -38.68
C ARG A 56 18.35 30.49 -37.58
N GLY A 57 18.65 31.02 -36.40
CA GLY A 57 17.70 31.14 -35.29
C GLY A 57 17.58 29.89 -34.40
N THR A 58 16.84 30.07 -33.29
CA THR A 58 16.70 29.07 -32.22
C THR A 58 15.30 29.10 -31.63
N VAL A 59 14.83 27.95 -31.12
CA VAL A 59 13.60 27.84 -30.32
C VAL A 59 13.97 27.48 -28.89
N THR A 60 13.39 28.20 -27.93
CA THR A 60 13.61 27.96 -26.51
C THR A 60 12.96 26.66 -26.06
N LEU A 61 13.78 25.61 -25.93
CA LEU A 61 13.37 24.31 -25.40
C LEU A 61 14.42 23.78 -24.41
N SER A 62 14.13 23.83 -23.11
CA SER A 62 15.09 23.45 -22.06
C SER A 62 15.31 21.94 -22.03
N GLY A 63 16.56 21.48 -21.95
CA GLY A 63 16.89 20.06 -21.86
C GLY A 63 16.59 19.25 -23.13
N CYS A 64 16.75 19.88 -24.30
CA CYS A 64 16.44 19.25 -25.59
C CYS A 64 17.47 18.16 -25.93
N ARG A 65 17.08 16.87 -25.96
CA ARG A 65 18.03 15.76 -26.17
C ARG A 65 17.75 14.89 -27.39
N GLY A 66 16.50 14.79 -27.81
CA GLY A 66 16.11 14.11 -29.04
C GLY A 66 15.53 15.09 -30.04
N VAL A 67 15.84 14.92 -31.33
CA VAL A 67 15.13 15.59 -32.42
C VAL A 67 15.02 14.64 -33.62
N THR A 68 13.85 14.61 -34.23
CA THR A 68 13.60 14.04 -35.56
C THR A 68 12.59 14.92 -36.28
N GLY A 69 12.35 14.70 -37.57
CA GLY A 69 11.40 15.52 -38.30
C GLY A 69 10.96 14.93 -39.63
N VAL A 70 9.98 15.59 -40.23
CA VAL A 70 9.50 15.33 -41.58
C VAL A 70 9.49 16.62 -42.38
N VAL A 71 9.92 16.52 -43.63
CA VAL A 71 9.88 17.62 -44.60
C VAL A 71 8.60 17.51 -45.43
N SER A 72 7.90 18.62 -45.61
CA SER A 72 6.77 18.76 -46.53
C SER A 72 6.90 20.07 -47.30
N GLY A 73 7.31 19.97 -48.57
CA GLY A 73 7.71 21.14 -49.36
C GLY A 73 8.88 21.88 -48.69
N SER A 74 8.72 23.19 -48.47
CA SER A 74 9.71 24.00 -47.74
C SER A 74 9.51 24.02 -46.22
N THR A 75 8.54 23.27 -45.68
CA THR A 75 8.21 23.27 -44.26
C THR A 75 8.79 22.01 -43.60
N VAL A 76 9.37 22.17 -42.40
CA VAL A 76 9.85 21.06 -41.57
C VAL A 76 9.00 20.97 -40.31
N THR A 77 8.40 19.81 -40.06
CA THR A 77 7.77 19.51 -38.78
C THR A 77 8.72 18.65 -37.96
N LEU A 78 9.25 19.22 -36.89
CA LEU A 78 10.17 18.60 -35.95
C LEU A 78 9.43 18.06 -34.73
N TYR A 79 9.89 16.93 -34.23
CA TYR A 79 9.52 16.34 -32.95
C TYR A 79 10.77 16.31 -32.08
N ALA A 80 10.69 16.90 -30.89
CA ALA A 80 11.83 17.04 -29.99
C ALA A 80 11.47 16.67 -28.54
N THR A 81 12.45 16.22 -27.77
CA THR A 81 12.25 15.83 -26.35
C THR A 81 12.98 16.79 -25.41
N SER A 82 12.31 17.25 -24.36
CA SER A 82 12.79 18.25 -23.38
C SER A 82 13.03 17.66 -21.97
N GLY A 83 13.31 16.36 -21.90
CA GLY A 83 13.39 15.59 -20.64
C GLY A 83 12.01 15.22 -20.07
N THR A 84 11.13 16.21 -19.84
CA THR A 84 9.79 15.97 -19.28
C THR A 84 8.66 16.02 -20.30
N SER A 85 8.91 16.49 -21.53
CA SER A 85 7.89 16.58 -22.57
C SER A 85 8.39 16.20 -23.96
N LEU A 86 7.53 15.55 -24.75
CA LEU A 86 7.65 15.44 -26.21
C LEU A 86 6.90 16.63 -26.82
N VAL A 87 7.59 17.40 -27.67
CA VAL A 87 7.05 18.61 -28.29
C VAL A 87 7.11 18.53 -29.81
N ARG A 88 6.22 19.27 -30.47
CA ARG A 88 6.22 19.52 -31.92
C ARG A 88 6.64 20.96 -32.20
N VAL A 89 7.53 21.17 -33.17
CA VAL A 89 7.96 22.48 -33.66
C VAL A 89 7.80 22.48 -35.19
N THR A 90 7.03 23.42 -35.73
CA THR A 90 6.84 23.52 -37.20
C THR A 90 7.59 24.73 -37.73
N ASP A 91 8.65 24.48 -38.49
CA ASP A 91 9.42 25.50 -39.19
C ASP A 91 8.90 25.66 -40.63
N SER A 92 8.16 26.74 -40.87
CA SER A 92 7.64 27.11 -42.20
C SER A 92 8.54 28.11 -42.95
N THR A 93 9.72 28.45 -42.41
CA THR A 93 10.55 29.53 -42.94
C THR A 93 11.39 29.13 -44.16
N GLY A 94 11.47 27.82 -44.48
CA GLY A 94 12.19 27.32 -45.65
C GLY A 94 13.72 27.33 -45.51
N TYR A 95 14.39 26.98 -46.61
CA TYR A 95 15.84 27.11 -46.74
C TYR A 95 16.28 28.57 -46.47
N ASP A 96 17.34 28.75 -45.68
CA ASP A 96 17.95 30.03 -45.31
C ASP A 96 17.08 30.99 -44.48
N GLY A 97 15.83 30.62 -44.18
CA GLY A 97 14.93 31.38 -43.30
C GLY A 97 15.26 31.22 -41.81
N ASN A 98 15.09 32.28 -41.02
CA ASN A 98 15.28 32.24 -39.56
C ASN A 98 14.15 31.43 -38.88
N LEU A 99 14.52 30.48 -38.02
CA LEU A 99 13.61 29.71 -37.21
C LEU A 99 12.89 30.60 -36.19
N THR A 100 11.59 30.85 -36.42
CA THR A 100 10.71 31.65 -35.54
C THR A 100 9.54 30.85 -34.95
N ALA A 101 9.64 29.52 -34.95
CA ALA A 101 8.57 28.62 -34.54
C ALA A 101 8.40 28.55 -33.01
N THR A 102 7.18 28.22 -32.55
CA THR A 102 6.89 27.95 -31.12
C THR A 102 6.73 26.46 -30.89
N ALA A 103 7.31 25.93 -29.81
CA ALA A 103 7.14 24.53 -29.42
C ALA A 103 5.75 24.28 -28.81
N THR A 104 5.08 23.22 -29.26
CA THR A 104 3.79 22.76 -28.73
C THR A 104 3.97 21.41 -28.05
N THR A 105 3.63 21.30 -26.76
CA THR A 105 3.69 20.01 -26.04
C THR A 105 2.64 19.04 -26.56
N LEU A 106 3.09 17.83 -26.91
CA LEU A 106 2.23 16.72 -27.31
C LEU A 106 1.94 15.79 -26.13
N VAL A 107 2.97 15.45 -25.35
CA VAL A 107 2.87 14.53 -24.21
C VAL A 107 3.86 14.93 -23.12
N THR A 108 3.46 14.77 -21.86
CA THR A 108 4.30 14.92 -20.66
C THR A 108 4.64 13.55 -20.07
N ALA A 109 5.87 13.36 -19.62
CA ALA A 109 6.32 12.16 -18.92
C ALA A 109 5.62 12.05 -17.55
N SER A 110 5.34 10.83 -17.09
CA SER A 110 4.80 10.57 -15.76
C SER A 110 5.86 10.81 -14.67
N SER A 111 5.44 10.94 -13.41
CA SER A 111 6.33 11.13 -12.26
C SER A 111 7.51 10.14 -12.27
N ASN A 112 8.73 10.65 -12.06
CA ASN A 112 9.99 9.89 -12.06
C ASN A 112 10.40 9.25 -13.40
N THR A 113 9.81 9.66 -14.53
CA THR A 113 10.24 9.21 -15.88
C THR A 113 10.73 10.37 -16.74
N VAL A 114 11.59 10.09 -17.73
CA VAL A 114 12.14 11.09 -18.65
C VAL A 114 12.20 10.58 -20.09
N PHE A 115 11.92 11.45 -21.07
CA PHE A 115 12.14 11.17 -22.48
C PHE A 115 13.62 11.31 -22.84
N ARG A 116 14.22 10.24 -23.39
CA ARG A 116 15.65 10.21 -23.74
C ARG A 116 15.96 10.35 -25.23
N GLY A 117 14.97 10.16 -26.11
CA GLY A 117 15.14 10.25 -27.56
C GLY A 117 13.80 10.15 -28.29
N VAL A 118 13.83 10.37 -29.61
CA VAL A 118 12.67 10.25 -30.50
C VAL A 118 13.14 9.81 -31.89
N ALA A 119 12.42 8.89 -32.53
CA ALA A 119 12.71 8.38 -33.87
C ALA A 119 11.41 8.07 -34.63
N LEU A 120 11.45 8.15 -35.96
CA LEU A 120 10.38 7.68 -36.83
C LEU A 120 10.66 6.23 -37.25
N VAL A 121 9.63 5.38 -37.32
CA VAL A 121 9.76 3.97 -37.75
C VAL A 121 9.38 3.87 -39.24
N PRO A 122 10.16 3.17 -40.10
CA PRO A 122 9.82 3.01 -41.51
C PRO A 122 8.70 2.00 -41.74
N THR A 123 7.71 2.34 -42.57
CA THR A 123 6.61 1.47 -43.00
C THR A 123 6.78 1.09 -44.49
N ARG A 124 6.57 -0.19 -44.83
CA ARG A 124 6.59 -0.69 -46.24
C ARG A 124 5.40 -0.10 -47.01
N LEU A 125 5.57 0.32 -48.27
CA LEU A 125 4.48 0.85 -49.09
C LEU A 125 3.38 -0.20 -49.37
N PRO A 126 2.13 0.21 -49.64
CA PRO A 126 1.12 -0.68 -50.22
C PRO A 126 1.60 -1.25 -51.57
N SER A 127 1.41 -2.55 -51.79
CA SER A 127 1.70 -3.22 -53.06
C SER A 127 0.65 -4.28 -53.39
N ILE A 128 0.31 -4.43 -54.68
CA ILE A 128 -0.65 -5.42 -55.16
C ILE A 128 -0.05 -6.82 -55.05
N THR A 129 -0.83 -7.77 -54.52
CA THR A 129 -0.50 -9.20 -54.43
C THR A 129 -1.25 -10.03 -55.46
N SER A 130 -2.44 -9.59 -55.90
CA SER A 130 -3.20 -10.27 -56.96
C SER A 130 -4.22 -9.34 -57.63
N LEU A 131 -4.62 -9.71 -58.86
CA LEU A 131 -5.58 -9.01 -59.71
C LEU A 131 -6.66 -9.98 -60.21
N THR A 132 -7.90 -9.51 -60.35
CA THR A 132 -9.02 -10.28 -60.93
C THR A 132 -9.86 -9.37 -61.83
N PRO A 133 -10.01 -9.66 -63.14
CA PRO A 133 -9.28 -10.67 -63.91
C PRO A 133 -7.77 -10.53 -63.74
N ALA A 134 -7.06 -11.65 -63.82
CA ALA A 134 -5.60 -11.62 -63.85
C ALA A 134 -5.14 -10.86 -65.11
N ASP A 135 -3.94 -10.33 -65.07
CA ASP A 135 -3.33 -9.71 -66.24
C ASP A 135 -3.31 -10.68 -67.44
N ASP A 136 -3.45 -10.14 -68.66
CA ASP A 136 -3.60 -10.85 -69.94
C ASP A 136 -4.81 -11.79 -70.07
N SER A 137 -5.80 -11.74 -69.18
CA SER A 137 -6.97 -12.63 -69.25
C SER A 137 -7.80 -12.42 -70.52
N THR A 138 -8.22 -13.48 -71.20
CA THR A 138 -9.12 -13.43 -72.37
C THR A 138 -10.49 -14.02 -72.07
N GLY A 139 -11.54 -13.58 -72.77
CA GLY A 139 -12.91 -14.11 -72.59
C GLY A 139 -13.56 -13.67 -71.27
N VAL A 140 -13.11 -12.55 -70.71
CA VAL A 140 -13.66 -11.96 -69.50
C VAL A 140 -15.13 -11.59 -69.72
N SER A 141 -15.98 -11.86 -68.73
CA SER A 141 -17.39 -11.45 -68.79
C SER A 141 -17.48 -9.94 -68.97
N THR A 142 -18.40 -9.47 -69.81
CA THR A 142 -18.70 -8.04 -69.95
C THR A 142 -19.18 -7.40 -68.63
N THR A 143 -19.64 -8.22 -67.68
CA THR A 143 -20.10 -7.84 -66.34
C THR A 143 -19.07 -8.11 -65.22
N ALA A 144 -17.82 -8.43 -65.54
CA ALA A 144 -16.85 -8.82 -64.53
C ALA A 144 -16.48 -7.66 -63.58
N ASP A 145 -16.52 -7.92 -62.26
CA ASP A 145 -15.96 -7.02 -61.26
C ASP A 145 -14.42 -7.02 -61.33
N LEU A 146 -13.79 -5.85 -61.31
CA LEU A 146 -12.34 -5.70 -61.39
C LEU A 146 -11.77 -5.52 -59.97
N ARG A 147 -10.97 -6.46 -59.47
CA ARG A 147 -10.46 -6.47 -58.09
C ARG A 147 -8.93 -6.46 -58.03
N ALA A 148 -8.39 -5.64 -57.13
CA ALA A 148 -6.97 -5.63 -56.76
C ALA A 148 -6.83 -5.91 -55.25
N ILE A 149 -6.00 -6.89 -54.89
CA ILE A 149 -5.71 -7.24 -53.49
C ILE A 149 -4.32 -6.72 -53.14
N PHE A 150 -4.18 -6.10 -51.98
CA PHE A 150 -2.95 -5.52 -51.48
C PHE A 150 -2.34 -6.34 -50.34
N ASN A 151 -1.03 -6.17 -50.13
CA ASN A 151 -0.29 -6.78 -49.02
C ASN A 151 -0.66 -6.20 -47.62
N LYS A 152 -1.57 -5.23 -47.56
CA LYS A 152 -2.05 -4.55 -46.36
C LYS A 152 -3.34 -3.80 -46.64
N ASN A 153 -3.96 -3.28 -45.59
CA ASN A 153 -5.14 -2.43 -45.72
C ASN A 153 -4.80 -1.15 -46.49
N VAL A 154 -5.70 -0.78 -47.40
CA VAL A 154 -5.63 0.46 -48.17
C VAL A 154 -6.89 1.27 -47.97
N PHE A 155 -6.76 2.58 -48.16
CA PHE A 155 -7.83 3.56 -48.02
C PHE A 155 -7.83 4.48 -49.24
N ALA A 156 -9.01 4.96 -49.62
CA ALA A 156 -9.13 5.98 -50.64
C ALA A 156 -8.34 7.24 -50.23
N ALA A 157 -7.50 7.72 -51.15
CA ALA A 157 -6.83 9.00 -51.04
C ALA A 157 -7.47 9.98 -52.02
N SER A 158 -6.82 10.29 -53.14
CA SER A 158 -7.38 11.20 -54.15
C SER A 158 -6.92 10.82 -55.54
N GLY A 159 -7.84 10.64 -56.48
CA GLY A 159 -7.48 10.36 -57.87
C GLY A 159 -8.56 9.58 -58.58
N THR A 160 -8.36 9.43 -59.89
CA THR A 160 -9.34 8.80 -60.77
C THR A 160 -8.74 7.55 -61.38
N ILE A 161 -9.42 6.42 -61.20
CA ILE A 161 -9.10 5.14 -61.82
C ILE A 161 -9.66 5.15 -63.24
N LEU A 162 -8.85 4.76 -64.23
CA LEU A 162 -9.24 4.74 -65.64
C LEU A 162 -9.30 3.30 -66.14
N ILE A 163 -10.37 2.98 -66.86
CA ILE A 163 -10.48 1.76 -67.68
C ILE A 163 -10.43 2.17 -69.13
N ARG A 164 -9.49 1.64 -69.91
CA ARG A 164 -9.19 2.10 -71.27
C ARG A 164 -9.14 0.95 -72.26
N LYS A 165 -9.52 1.19 -73.51
CA LYS A 165 -9.39 0.18 -74.58
C LYS A 165 -7.93 0.03 -74.99
N VAL A 166 -7.47 -1.20 -75.17
CA VAL A 166 -6.11 -1.50 -75.66
C VAL A 166 -5.97 -1.09 -77.14
N SER A 167 -7.04 -1.17 -77.93
CA SER A 167 -7.00 -0.93 -79.38
C SER A 167 -6.62 0.50 -79.77
N ASP A 168 -7.06 1.50 -79.01
CA ASP A 168 -6.90 2.92 -79.34
C ASP A 168 -6.57 3.83 -78.15
N ASN A 169 -6.38 3.26 -76.95
CA ASN A 169 -6.18 3.98 -75.70
C ASN A 169 -7.33 4.91 -75.31
N SER A 170 -8.53 4.77 -75.89
CA SER A 170 -9.69 5.55 -75.47
C SER A 170 -10.11 5.18 -74.05
N THR A 171 -10.43 6.19 -73.23
CA THR A 171 -10.96 5.96 -71.88
C THR A 171 -12.43 5.58 -71.97
N VAL A 172 -12.78 4.43 -71.41
CA VAL A 172 -14.15 3.90 -71.37
C VAL A 172 -14.83 4.32 -70.08
N PHE A 173 -14.13 4.17 -68.95
CA PHE A 173 -14.59 4.63 -67.65
C PHE A 173 -13.53 5.46 -66.93
N SER A 174 -14.02 6.47 -66.22
CA SER A 174 -13.24 7.40 -65.40
C SER A 174 -13.90 7.48 -64.04
N LEU A 175 -13.37 6.72 -63.08
CA LEU A 175 -14.00 6.42 -61.80
C LEU A 175 -13.24 7.12 -60.67
N ASP A 176 -13.90 7.98 -59.91
CA ASP A 176 -13.29 8.56 -58.70
C ASP A 176 -13.05 7.42 -57.69
N VAL A 177 -11.85 7.34 -57.11
CA VAL A 177 -11.52 6.33 -56.10
C VAL A 177 -12.38 6.44 -54.84
N ALA A 178 -12.95 7.62 -54.57
CA ALA A 178 -13.91 7.86 -53.49
C ALA A 178 -15.38 7.79 -53.96
N GLY A 179 -15.61 7.47 -55.23
CA GLY A 179 -16.93 7.37 -55.85
C GLY A 179 -17.66 6.05 -55.56
N PRO A 180 -18.96 5.95 -55.90
CA PRO A 180 -19.78 4.78 -55.58
C PRO A 180 -19.38 3.50 -56.35
N ASP A 181 -18.66 3.65 -57.45
CA ASP A 181 -18.23 2.57 -58.35
C ASP A 181 -16.91 1.92 -57.91
N VAL A 182 -16.32 2.40 -56.81
CA VAL A 182 -15.10 1.85 -56.21
C VAL A 182 -15.37 1.58 -54.74
N SER A 183 -15.23 0.32 -54.32
CA SER A 183 -15.35 -0.08 -52.91
C SER A 183 -14.02 -0.58 -52.39
N ILE A 184 -13.67 -0.17 -51.17
CA ILE A 184 -12.41 -0.53 -50.51
C ILE A 184 -12.74 -1.13 -49.16
N THR A 185 -12.43 -2.41 -48.98
CA THR A 185 -12.68 -3.15 -47.74
C THR A 185 -11.38 -3.84 -47.33
N GLY A 186 -10.75 -3.34 -46.26
CA GLY A 186 -9.46 -3.85 -45.80
C GLY A 186 -8.38 -3.70 -46.89
N SER A 187 -7.83 -4.83 -47.34
CA SER A 187 -6.79 -4.88 -48.37
C SER A 187 -7.33 -5.04 -49.80
N ILE A 188 -8.65 -5.03 -49.99
CA ILE A 188 -9.28 -5.32 -51.29
C ILE A 188 -9.89 -4.04 -51.85
N VAL A 189 -9.49 -3.70 -53.08
CA VAL A 189 -10.11 -2.66 -53.90
C VAL A 189 -10.92 -3.34 -54.99
N THR A 190 -12.23 -3.09 -55.01
CA THR A 190 -13.15 -3.60 -56.02
C THR A 190 -13.67 -2.42 -56.84
N ILE A 191 -13.49 -2.49 -58.16
CA ILE A 191 -13.88 -1.50 -59.16
C ILE A 191 -15.01 -2.12 -59.99
N ASN A 192 -16.18 -1.49 -59.92
CA ASN A 192 -17.40 -1.94 -60.58
C ASN A 192 -17.77 -0.93 -61.67
N PRO A 193 -17.51 -1.23 -62.95
CA PRO A 193 -17.91 -0.35 -64.04
C PRO A 193 -19.41 -0.01 -63.99
N PRO A 194 -19.82 1.27 -64.16
CA PRO A 194 -21.23 1.69 -64.08
C PRO A 194 -22.17 1.00 -65.09
N THR A 195 -21.60 0.51 -66.19
CA THR A 195 -22.29 -0.29 -67.21
C THR A 195 -21.35 -1.39 -67.71
N ASP A 196 -21.92 -2.47 -68.23
CA ASP A 196 -21.17 -3.59 -68.81
C ASP A 196 -20.14 -3.12 -69.85
N LEU A 197 -18.99 -3.79 -69.84
CA LEU A 197 -17.94 -3.62 -70.85
C LEU A 197 -18.45 -4.12 -72.21
N GLU A 198 -17.98 -3.54 -73.31
CA GLU A 198 -18.33 -4.06 -74.64
C GLU A 198 -17.78 -5.47 -74.84
N ALA A 199 -18.57 -6.34 -75.48
CA ALA A 199 -18.19 -7.69 -75.88
C ALA A 199 -17.02 -7.70 -76.89
N GLY A 200 -16.17 -8.73 -76.85
CA GLY A 200 -15.07 -8.94 -77.81
C GLY A 200 -13.96 -7.88 -77.78
N THR A 201 -13.80 -7.14 -76.67
CA THR A 201 -12.97 -5.92 -76.59
C THR A 201 -11.89 -6.05 -75.52
N ALA A 202 -10.66 -5.60 -75.83
CA ALA A 202 -9.52 -5.59 -74.89
C ALA A 202 -9.41 -4.27 -74.11
N TYR A 203 -9.18 -4.35 -72.80
CA TYR A 203 -9.09 -3.25 -71.84
C TYR A 203 -7.84 -3.32 -70.97
N TYR A 204 -7.42 -2.18 -70.39
CA TYR A 204 -6.46 -2.10 -69.29
C TYR A 204 -6.89 -1.08 -68.23
N VAL A 205 -6.42 -1.27 -67.00
CA VAL A 205 -6.77 -0.44 -65.83
C VAL A 205 -5.57 0.37 -65.36
N GLN A 206 -5.76 1.68 -65.16
CA GLN A 206 -4.76 2.58 -64.58
C GLN A 206 -5.23 3.11 -63.23
N ILE A 207 -4.34 3.08 -62.24
CA ILE A 207 -4.57 3.59 -60.88
C ILE A 207 -3.48 4.62 -60.57
N PRO A 208 -3.78 5.91 -60.43
CA PRO A 208 -2.74 6.90 -60.16
C PRO A 208 -2.12 6.66 -58.78
N SER A 209 -0.84 7.00 -58.60
CA SER A 209 -0.13 6.83 -57.31
C SER A 209 -0.79 7.59 -56.15
N THR A 210 -1.59 8.60 -56.45
CA THR A 210 -2.33 9.37 -55.45
C THR A 210 -3.64 8.71 -55.01
N ALA A 211 -4.11 7.67 -55.70
CA ALA A 211 -5.46 7.10 -55.49
C ALA A 211 -5.61 6.38 -54.15
N LEU A 212 -4.58 5.69 -53.68
CA LEU A 212 -4.66 4.80 -52.53
C LEU A 212 -3.53 5.08 -51.54
N ARG A 213 -3.84 4.98 -50.24
CA ARG A 213 -2.87 5.11 -49.14
C ARG A 213 -3.06 4.01 -48.09
N ASP A 214 -2.05 3.75 -47.28
CA ASP A 214 -2.23 2.98 -46.03
C ASP A 214 -2.78 3.83 -44.88
N GLU A 215 -2.97 3.21 -43.71
CA GLU A 215 -3.43 3.86 -42.47
C GLU A 215 -2.48 4.95 -41.96
N PHE A 216 -1.21 4.94 -42.42
CA PHE A 216 -0.18 5.90 -42.05
C PHE A 216 0.02 6.99 -43.12
N GLY A 217 -0.76 6.98 -44.20
CA GLY A 217 -0.72 7.98 -45.26
C GLY A 217 0.27 7.70 -46.40
N ASN A 218 0.95 6.55 -46.41
CA ASN A 218 1.89 6.20 -47.46
C ASN A 218 1.13 5.82 -48.74
N LEU A 219 1.51 6.43 -49.86
CA LEU A 219 0.84 6.25 -51.14
C LEU A 219 1.24 4.95 -51.83
N PHE A 220 0.28 4.30 -52.48
CA PHE A 220 0.54 3.22 -53.43
C PHE A 220 1.31 3.77 -54.64
N ALA A 221 2.28 3.00 -55.18
CA ALA A 221 3.06 3.42 -56.34
C ALA A 221 2.21 3.69 -57.61
N GLY A 222 1.00 3.12 -57.68
CA GLY A 222 0.09 3.25 -58.80
C GLY A 222 0.34 2.20 -59.90
N ILE A 223 -0.62 2.11 -60.82
CA ILE A 223 -0.51 1.43 -62.11
C ILE A 223 -0.60 2.51 -63.19
N SER A 224 0.50 2.72 -63.93
CA SER A 224 0.60 3.83 -64.89
C SER A 224 0.69 3.39 -66.35
N ASP A 225 1.00 2.11 -66.60
CA ASP A 225 1.12 1.53 -67.95
C ASP A 225 -0.08 0.64 -68.30
N ALA A 226 -0.09 0.17 -69.55
CA ALA A 226 -1.15 -0.67 -70.11
C ALA A 226 -0.90 -2.17 -69.97
N ASN A 227 0.24 -2.59 -69.40
CA ASN A 227 0.67 -3.99 -69.39
C ASN A 227 0.62 -4.60 -67.99
N THR A 228 0.35 -3.81 -66.95
CA THR A 228 0.34 -4.29 -65.56
C THR A 228 -1.03 -4.87 -65.16
N TRP A 229 -2.12 -4.40 -65.77
CA TRP A 229 -3.45 -4.96 -65.56
C TRP A 229 -4.31 -4.80 -66.82
N ASN A 230 -4.26 -5.78 -67.71
CA ASN A 230 -5.01 -5.82 -68.96
C ASN A 230 -5.79 -7.14 -69.18
N PHE A 231 -6.85 -7.10 -69.98
CA PHE A 231 -7.71 -8.26 -70.26
C PHE A 231 -8.60 -8.04 -71.51
N SER A 232 -9.31 -9.06 -72.02
CA SER A 232 -10.27 -8.95 -73.13
C SER A 232 -11.59 -9.67 -72.89
N THR A 233 -12.70 -9.10 -73.36
CA THR A 233 -14.07 -9.59 -73.12
C THR A 233 -14.57 -10.55 -74.21
N LEU A 234 -15.60 -11.33 -73.90
CA LEU A 234 -16.20 -12.36 -74.75
C LEU A 234 -17.16 -11.81 -75.82
N ALA A 235 -17.33 -12.48 -76.98
CA ALA A 235 -18.22 -12.08 -78.10
C ALA A 235 -19.66 -12.66 -77.98
N ALA A 236 -20.71 -11.98 -78.47
CA ALA A 236 -22.13 -12.30 -78.18
C ALA A 236 -22.87 -13.21 -79.21
N GLY A 237 -23.69 -14.21 -78.78
CA GLY A 237 -24.73 -14.82 -79.64
C GLY A 237 -25.30 -16.27 -79.43
N ASP A 238 -25.31 -16.89 -78.25
CA ASP A 238 -25.76 -18.30 -78.00
C ASP A 238 -26.95 -18.39 -77.00
N SER A 239 -27.88 -19.35 -77.16
CA SER A 239 -29.05 -19.55 -76.29
C SER A 239 -29.29 -21.01 -75.87
N THR A 240 -28.39 -21.94 -76.17
CA THR A 240 -28.52 -23.36 -75.81
C THR A 240 -27.68 -23.70 -74.59
N PRO A 241 -28.25 -24.26 -73.50
CA PRO A 241 -27.44 -24.67 -72.36
C PRO A 241 -26.57 -25.89 -72.67
N PRO A 242 -25.34 -25.96 -72.12
CA PRO A 242 -24.47 -27.13 -72.26
C PRO A 242 -25.13 -28.42 -71.75
N ALA A 243 -24.97 -29.51 -72.50
CA ALA A 243 -25.47 -30.85 -72.20
C ALA A 243 -24.33 -31.89 -72.19
N ILE A 244 -24.38 -32.85 -71.24
CA ILE A 244 -23.34 -33.87 -71.06
C ILE A 244 -23.28 -34.81 -72.27
N THR A 245 -22.09 -35.05 -72.81
CA THR A 245 -21.81 -36.07 -73.83
C THR A 245 -21.01 -37.25 -73.29
N SER A 246 -20.16 -37.06 -72.29
CA SER A 246 -19.39 -38.14 -71.67
C SER A 246 -18.88 -37.79 -70.27
N LEU A 247 -18.63 -38.82 -69.45
CA LEU A 247 -18.07 -38.76 -68.10
C LEU A 247 -16.87 -39.70 -68.00
N SER A 248 -15.83 -39.29 -67.28
CA SER A 248 -14.66 -40.11 -66.94
C SER A 248 -14.23 -39.82 -65.48
N PRO A 249 -14.21 -40.80 -64.56
CA PRO A 249 -14.66 -42.18 -64.73
C PRO A 249 -16.08 -42.26 -65.29
N ALA A 250 -16.31 -43.26 -66.14
CA ALA A 250 -17.65 -43.50 -66.68
C ALA A 250 -18.61 -43.77 -65.52
N ASP A 251 -19.86 -43.37 -65.70
CA ASP A 251 -20.93 -43.73 -64.77
C ASP A 251 -21.00 -45.25 -64.59
N ASP A 252 -21.27 -45.69 -63.36
CA ASP A 252 -21.22 -47.07 -62.86
C ASP A 252 -19.86 -47.79 -63.01
N SER A 253 -18.75 -47.07 -63.24
CA SER A 253 -17.42 -47.69 -63.32
C SER A 253 -17.03 -48.35 -61.99
N SER A 254 -16.47 -49.57 -62.03
CA SER A 254 -15.99 -50.28 -60.83
C SER A 254 -14.47 -50.29 -60.65
N SER A 255 -13.75 -49.52 -61.49
CA SER A 255 -12.29 -49.53 -61.54
C SER A 255 -11.71 -48.13 -61.82
N ALA A 256 -12.33 -47.09 -61.25
CA ALA A 256 -11.78 -45.75 -61.35
C ALA A 256 -10.40 -45.67 -60.65
N GLY A 257 -9.45 -45.01 -61.30
CA GLY A 257 -8.16 -44.69 -60.67
C GLY A 257 -8.37 -43.68 -59.53
N ILE A 258 -7.66 -43.86 -58.42
CA ILE A 258 -7.79 -43.01 -57.23
C ILE A 258 -7.30 -41.57 -57.46
N SER A 259 -6.31 -41.40 -58.34
CA SER A 259 -5.73 -40.11 -58.73
C SER A 259 -6.27 -39.62 -60.08
N ALA A 260 -7.35 -40.22 -60.58
CA ALA A 260 -7.89 -39.86 -61.88
C ALA A 260 -8.71 -38.57 -61.77
N ASP A 261 -8.40 -37.60 -62.63
CA ASP A 261 -9.24 -36.43 -62.83
C ASP A 261 -10.70 -36.84 -63.16
N LEU A 262 -11.65 -36.15 -62.56
CA LEU A 262 -13.07 -36.28 -62.89
C LEU A 262 -13.36 -35.36 -64.09
N VAL A 263 -13.47 -35.96 -65.27
CA VAL A 263 -13.65 -35.25 -66.54
C VAL A 263 -15.10 -35.35 -67.01
N ILE A 264 -15.73 -34.20 -67.24
CA ILE A 264 -17.04 -34.06 -67.85
C ILE A 264 -16.90 -33.34 -69.19
N THR A 265 -17.51 -33.89 -70.24
CA THR A 265 -17.49 -33.29 -71.59
C THR A 265 -18.91 -32.93 -72.01
N PHE A 266 -19.07 -31.76 -72.60
CA PHE A 266 -20.32 -31.20 -73.08
C PHE A 266 -20.38 -31.16 -74.61
N ASN A 267 -21.60 -31.00 -75.15
CA ASN A 267 -21.88 -30.84 -76.58
C ASN A 267 -21.40 -29.51 -77.17
N GLU A 268 -20.99 -28.56 -76.33
CA GLU A 268 -20.55 -27.21 -76.72
C GLU A 268 -19.51 -26.64 -75.76
N THR A 269 -18.88 -25.52 -76.14
CA THR A 269 -17.82 -24.89 -75.33
C THR A 269 -18.42 -24.32 -74.05
N ILE A 270 -17.76 -24.57 -72.92
CA ILE A 270 -18.21 -24.14 -71.60
C ILE A 270 -17.26 -23.15 -70.96
N MET A 271 -17.78 -22.40 -69.99
CA MET A 271 -17.09 -21.53 -69.06
C MET A 271 -17.48 -21.90 -67.62
N LYS A 272 -16.57 -21.62 -66.69
CA LYS A 272 -16.83 -21.77 -65.26
C LYS A 272 -17.90 -20.80 -64.79
N GLY A 273 -18.87 -21.34 -64.04
CA GLY A 273 -19.85 -20.58 -63.28
C GLY A 273 -19.47 -20.44 -61.82
N THR A 274 -20.43 -20.65 -60.93
CA THR A 274 -20.27 -20.52 -59.48
C THR A 274 -20.84 -21.74 -58.75
N GLY A 275 -20.40 -21.97 -57.52
CA GLY A 275 -20.86 -23.07 -56.67
C GLY A 275 -19.76 -24.10 -56.44
N SER A 276 -20.09 -25.11 -55.64
CA SER A 276 -19.14 -26.17 -55.27
C SER A 276 -19.56 -27.51 -55.85
N ILE A 277 -18.63 -28.16 -56.53
CA ILE A 277 -18.72 -29.55 -56.97
C ILE A 277 -18.47 -30.42 -55.75
N LEU A 278 -19.40 -31.33 -55.44
CA LEU A 278 -19.27 -32.22 -54.30
C LEU A 278 -18.95 -33.62 -54.78
N VAL A 279 -17.82 -34.17 -54.33
CA VAL A 279 -17.52 -35.60 -54.44
C VAL A 279 -17.95 -36.25 -53.14
N LYS A 280 -18.90 -37.18 -53.21
CA LYS A 280 -19.56 -37.75 -52.03
C LYS A 280 -19.38 -39.25 -51.98
N ARG A 281 -19.20 -39.80 -50.77
CA ARG A 281 -19.08 -41.24 -50.56
C ARG A 281 -20.46 -41.90 -50.61
N SER A 282 -20.59 -42.94 -51.42
CA SER A 282 -21.86 -43.64 -51.68
C SER A 282 -22.39 -44.42 -50.47
N SER A 283 -21.52 -44.78 -49.51
CA SER A 283 -21.91 -45.59 -48.34
C SER A 283 -22.62 -44.80 -47.24
N ASP A 284 -22.30 -43.52 -47.07
CA ASP A 284 -22.73 -42.71 -45.91
C ASP A 284 -23.17 -41.27 -46.26
N ASP A 285 -23.17 -40.89 -47.54
CA ASP A 285 -23.47 -39.54 -48.04
C ASP A 285 -22.58 -38.43 -47.48
N SER A 286 -21.43 -38.77 -46.91
CA SER A 286 -20.45 -37.76 -46.51
C SER A 286 -19.81 -37.11 -47.73
N THR A 287 -19.55 -35.81 -47.65
CA THR A 287 -18.81 -35.08 -48.67
C THR A 287 -17.33 -35.31 -48.43
N VAL A 288 -16.66 -35.97 -49.40
CA VAL A 288 -15.21 -36.23 -49.37
C VAL A 288 -14.45 -35.00 -49.85
N HIS A 289 -14.92 -34.37 -50.93
CA HIS A 289 -14.39 -33.09 -51.39
C HIS A 289 -15.50 -32.11 -51.75
N SER A 290 -15.28 -30.84 -51.40
CA SER A 290 -16.07 -29.70 -51.86
C SER A 290 -15.15 -28.78 -52.66
N ILE A 291 -15.28 -28.83 -53.98
CA ILE A 291 -14.36 -28.17 -54.90
C ILE A 291 -15.07 -26.95 -55.46
N ASP A 292 -14.60 -25.76 -55.12
CA ASP A 292 -15.11 -24.53 -55.73
C ASP A 292 -14.81 -24.57 -57.22
N VAL A 293 -15.85 -24.42 -58.05
CA VAL A 293 -15.76 -24.38 -59.51
C VAL A 293 -14.71 -23.36 -59.98
N THR A 294 -14.55 -22.26 -59.26
CA THR A 294 -13.61 -21.18 -59.60
C THR A 294 -12.15 -21.51 -59.25
N SER A 295 -11.90 -22.53 -58.43
CA SER A 295 -10.55 -22.93 -58.00
C SER A 295 -9.68 -23.50 -59.14
N ALA A 296 -8.36 -23.53 -58.92
CA ALA A 296 -7.40 -24.10 -59.87
C ALA A 296 -7.56 -25.62 -60.09
N ALA A 297 -8.22 -26.31 -59.15
CA ALA A 297 -8.53 -27.73 -59.23
C ALA A 297 -9.52 -28.07 -60.35
N VAL A 298 -10.33 -27.11 -60.79
CA VAL A 298 -11.18 -27.26 -61.97
C VAL A 298 -10.48 -26.57 -63.14
N THR A 299 -10.25 -27.28 -64.23
CA THR A 299 -9.76 -26.70 -65.48
C THR A 299 -10.82 -26.88 -66.55
N VAL A 300 -11.01 -25.87 -67.39
CA VAL A 300 -11.94 -25.93 -68.52
C VAL A 300 -11.16 -25.72 -69.79
N ALA A 301 -11.28 -26.66 -70.72
CA ALA A 301 -10.65 -26.62 -72.03
C ALA A 301 -11.70 -26.92 -73.11
N GLY A 302 -12.13 -25.89 -73.83
CA GLY A 302 -13.18 -26.02 -74.84
C GLY A 302 -14.49 -26.51 -74.24
N SER A 303 -14.96 -27.68 -74.67
CA SER A 303 -16.20 -28.30 -74.18
C SER A 303 -16.01 -29.26 -73.01
N SER A 304 -14.82 -29.34 -72.41
CA SER A 304 -14.53 -30.28 -71.32
C SER A 304 -14.10 -29.55 -70.06
N ALA A 305 -14.61 -29.99 -68.90
CA ALA A 305 -14.07 -29.63 -67.60
C ALA A 305 -13.38 -30.85 -66.98
N SER A 306 -12.10 -30.67 -66.62
CA SER A 306 -11.37 -31.61 -65.78
C SER A 306 -11.38 -31.09 -64.34
N ILE A 307 -11.79 -31.94 -63.40
CA ILE A 307 -11.88 -31.63 -61.98
C ILE A 307 -10.89 -32.55 -61.29
N ASN A 308 -9.78 -32.00 -60.82
CA ASN A 308 -8.77 -32.72 -60.06
C ASN A 308 -9.08 -32.58 -58.56
N PRO A 309 -9.53 -33.66 -57.87
CA PRO A 309 -9.73 -33.60 -56.43
C PRO A 309 -8.46 -33.15 -55.69
N PRO A 310 -8.57 -32.36 -54.59
CA PRO A 310 -7.39 -31.85 -53.88
C PRO A 310 -6.50 -32.93 -53.24
N ALA A 311 -7.04 -34.15 -53.09
CA ALA A 311 -6.32 -35.34 -52.65
C ALA A 311 -6.89 -36.55 -53.41
N ASP A 312 -6.09 -37.62 -53.51
CA ASP A 312 -6.52 -38.87 -54.13
C ASP A 312 -7.73 -39.46 -53.40
N LEU A 313 -8.64 -40.07 -54.16
CA LEU A 313 -9.81 -40.73 -53.60
C LEU A 313 -9.41 -42.03 -52.91
N GLN A 314 -10.10 -42.39 -51.83
CA GLN A 314 -9.84 -43.68 -51.16
C GLN A 314 -10.11 -44.84 -52.12
N ASN A 315 -9.25 -45.85 -52.05
CA ASN A 315 -9.38 -47.14 -52.71
C ASN A 315 -10.66 -47.89 -52.30
N LEU A 316 -11.11 -48.83 -53.14
CA LEU A 316 -12.30 -49.68 -52.92
C LEU A 316 -13.58 -48.92 -52.48
N THR A 317 -13.71 -47.65 -52.81
CA THR A 317 -14.74 -46.77 -52.26
C THR A 317 -15.66 -46.31 -53.38
N GLY A 318 -16.97 -46.46 -53.17
CA GLY A 318 -17.99 -45.93 -54.06
C GLY A 318 -18.17 -44.42 -53.86
N TYR A 319 -18.20 -43.67 -54.96
CA TYR A 319 -18.41 -42.23 -55.00
C TYR A 319 -19.53 -41.85 -55.97
N TYR A 320 -20.17 -40.72 -55.72
CA TYR A 320 -21.00 -40.02 -56.68
C TYR A 320 -20.69 -38.52 -56.68
N VAL A 321 -20.88 -37.87 -57.82
CA VAL A 321 -20.53 -36.45 -58.05
C VAL A 321 -21.79 -35.61 -58.18
N GLN A 322 -21.90 -34.56 -57.37
CA GLN A 322 -22.95 -33.55 -57.49
C GLN A 322 -22.39 -32.23 -58.01
N ILE A 323 -23.08 -31.63 -58.98
CA ILE A 323 -22.69 -30.40 -59.66
C ILE A 323 -23.89 -29.44 -59.63
N PRO A 324 -23.80 -28.26 -59.00
CA PRO A 324 -24.90 -27.32 -59.01
C PRO A 324 -25.17 -26.79 -60.43
N ALA A 325 -26.42 -26.44 -60.73
CA ALA A 325 -26.79 -25.88 -62.05
C ALA A 325 -26.02 -24.59 -62.39
N THR A 326 -25.52 -23.87 -61.38
CA THR A 326 -24.69 -22.69 -61.59
C THR A 326 -23.24 -23.00 -61.96
N ALA A 327 -22.79 -24.27 -61.95
CA ALA A 327 -21.37 -24.62 -62.04
C ALA A 327 -20.74 -24.39 -63.42
N PHE A 328 -21.47 -24.62 -64.51
CA PHE A 328 -20.96 -24.43 -65.86
C PHE A 328 -21.98 -23.68 -66.69
N ARG A 329 -21.53 -22.82 -67.59
CA ARG A 329 -22.36 -22.09 -68.55
C ARG A 329 -21.67 -22.00 -69.89
N ASP A 330 -22.41 -21.84 -70.99
CA ASP A 330 -21.79 -21.52 -72.28
C ASP A 330 -21.30 -20.06 -72.32
N ALA A 331 -20.68 -19.68 -73.45
CA ALA A 331 -20.22 -18.32 -73.72
C ALA A 331 -21.32 -17.24 -73.62
N SER A 332 -22.59 -17.62 -73.72
CA SER A 332 -23.71 -16.68 -73.70
C SER A 332 -24.58 -16.80 -72.45
N SER A 333 -24.03 -17.39 -71.41
CA SER A 333 -24.61 -17.50 -70.07
C SER A 333 -25.83 -18.41 -69.93
N ASN A 334 -25.98 -19.40 -70.81
CA ASN A 334 -26.90 -20.51 -70.60
C ASN A 334 -26.25 -21.54 -69.67
N PHE A 335 -26.86 -21.76 -68.50
CA PHE A 335 -26.31 -22.63 -67.46
C PHE A 335 -26.61 -24.11 -67.69
N PHE A 336 -25.61 -24.96 -67.50
CA PHE A 336 -25.78 -26.41 -67.42
C PHE A 336 -26.84 -26.76 -66.35
N ALA A 337 -27.69 -27.75 -66.63
CA ALA A 337 -28.77 -28.13 -65.72
C ALA A 337 -28.32 -28.62 -64.33
N GLY A 338 -27.04 -29.01 -64.18
CA GLY A 338 -26.50 -29.56 -62.95
C GLY A 338 -26.68 -31.08 -62.84
N ILE A 339 -26.02 -31.68 -61.85
CA ILE A 339 -26.18 -33.06 -61.39
C ILE A 339 -26.54 -33.00 -59.90
N SER A 340 -27.78 -33.32 -59.55
CA SER A 340 -28.25 -33.25 -58.16
C SER A 340 -28.47 -34.61 -57.50
N ASP A 341 -28.62 -35.67 -58.29
CA ASP A 341 -28.87 -37.03 -57.82
C ASP A 341 -27.57 -37.85 -57.70
N LYS A 342 -27.69 -39.08 -57.18
CA LYS A 342 -26.55 -40.00 -56.95
C LYS A 342 -26.27 -40.94 -58.12
N THR A 343 -27.12 -40.93 -59.15
CA THR A 343 -27.15 -41.96 -60.20
C THR A 343 -26.66 -41.47 -61.55
N THR A 344 -26.56 -40.15 -61.75
CA THR A 344 -26.14 -39.56 -63.03
C THR A 344 -24.62 -39.60 -63.23
N TRP A 345 -23.84 -39.57 -62.14
CA TRP A 345 -22.38 -39.77 -62.20
C TRP A 345 -21.88 -40.42 -60.91
N ASN A 346 -21.72 -41.74 -60.96
CA ASN A 346 -21.22 -42.54 -59.85
C ASN A 346 -20.17 -43.58 -60.31
N PHE A 347 -19.27 -43.97 -59.42
CA PHE A 347 -18.21 -44.96 -59.71
C PHE A 347 -17.61 -45.53 -58.41
N THR A 348 -16.86 -46.62 -58.49
CA THR A 348 -16.07 -47.21 -57.41
C THR A 348 -14.60 -47.23 -57.81
N THR A 349 -13.72 -46.85 -56.89
CA THR A 349 -12.26 -46.85 -57.08
C THR A 349 -11.67 -48.26 -56.96
N VAL A 350 -10.50 -48.47 -57.56
CA VAL A 350 -9.77 -49.75 -57.49
C VAL A 350 -9.39 -50.13 -56.05
N PRO A 351 -9.35 -51.44 -55.69
CA PRO A 351 -8.73 -51.90 -54.43
C PRO A 351 -7.25 -51.52 -54.36
N ASP A 352 -6.80 -51.15 -53.17
CA ASP A 352 -5.36 -51.11 -52.86
C ASP A 352 -4.92 -52.49 -52.38
N SER A 353 -3.79 -52.96 -52.88
CA SER A 353 -3.24 -54.28 -52.55
C SER A 353 -1.73 -54.26 -52.35
N THR A 354 -1.12 -53.08 -52.35
CA THR A 354 0.31 -52.92 -52.11
C THR A 354 0.53 -52.69 -50.62
N PRO A 355 1.29 -53.55 -49.93
CA PRO A 355 1.67 -53.27 -48.55
C PRO A 355 2.60 -52.05 -48.47
N PRO A 356 2.49 -51.24 -47.39
CA PRO A 356 3.39 -50.13 -47.19
C PRO A 356 4.81 -50.64 -46.93
N SER A 357 5.81 -49.78 -47.18
CA SER A 357 7.21 -49.99 -46.88
C SER A 357 7.81 -48.78 -46.18
N VAL A 358 8.81 -48.98 -45.32
CA VAL A 358 9.54 -47.86 -44.70
C VAL A 358 10.59 -47.36 -45.69
N LEU A 359 10.52 -46.08 -46.05
CA LEU A 359 11.50 -45.41 -46.91
C LEU A 359 12.71 -44.90 -46.11
N SER A 360 12.48 -44.36 -44.92
CA SER A 360 13.55 -43.90 -44.02
C SER A 360 13.12 -43.92 -42.57
N ILE A 361 14.10 -44.14 -41.69
CA ILE A 361 14.06 -43.87 -40.26
C ILE A 361 15.25 -42.93 -40.05
N ASP A 362 15.01 -41.70 -39.61
CA ASP A 362 16.04 -40.67 -39.45
C ASP A 362 15.97 -40.11 -38.02
N ASP A 363 17.07 -40.22 -37.26
CA ASP A 363 17.18 -39.67 -35.91
C ASP A 363 17.44 -38.16 -35.89
N GLY A 364 17.74 -37.56 -37.05
CA GLY A 364 18.10 -36.16 -37.21
C GLY A 364 19.48 -35.81 -36.64
N ASP A 365 20.28 -36.80 -36.24
CA ASP A 365 21.58 -36.62 -35.61
C ASP A 365 22.72 -37.02 -36.57
N ALA A 366 23.60 -36.07 -36.88
CA ALA A 366 24.70 -36.29 -37.81
C ALA A 366 25.96 -36.88 -37.15
N ASP A 367 26.03 -36.94 -35.81
CA ASP A 367 27.24 -37.34 -35.09
C ASP A 367 27.20 -38.78 -34.50
N ASN A 368 26.06 -39.47 -34.62
CA ASN A 368 25.81 -40.83 -34.16
C ASN A 368 26.11 -41.04 -32.65
N SER A 369 26.00 -40.00 -31.83
CA SER A 369 26.30 -40.06 -30.40
C SER A 369 25.35 -39.20 -29.58
N VAL A 370 24.73 -39.80 -28.57
CA VAL A 370 23.77 -39.13 -27.71
C VAL A 370 24.05 -39.43 -26.24
N THR A 371 23.68 -38.54 -25.32
CA THR A 371 23.75 -38.82 -23.87
C THR A 371 22.43 -39.40 -23.38
N ALA A 372 22.48 -40.37 -22.45
CA ALA A 372 21.30 -40.88 -21.78
C ALA A 372 20.48 -39.73 -21.18
N GLY A 373 19.16 -39.77 -21.31
CA GLY A 373 18.24 -38.69 -20.94
C GLY A 373 17.90 -37.72 -22.07
N THR A 374 18.69 -37.69 -23.16
CA THR A 374 18.39 -36.81 -24.31
C THR A 374 17.15 -37.31 -25.07
N LEU A 375 16.16 -36.44 -25.25
CA LEU A 375 14.99 -36.73 -26.08
C LEU A 375 15.35 -36.63 -27.56
N LEU A 376 15.23 -37.74 -28.29
CA LEU A 376 15.42 -37.82 -29.73
C LEU A 376 14.08 -37.87 -30.45
N SER A 377 14.01 -37.26 -31.62
CA SER A 377 12.79 -37.19 -32.44
C SER A 377 13.02 -37.87 -33.78
N TYR A 378 12.73 -39.16 -33.85
CA TYR A 378 12.88 -39.94 -35.07
C TYR A 378 11.81 -39.57 -36.08
N THR A 379 12.20 -39.29 -37.33
CA THR A 379 11.29 -39.10 -38.46
C THR A 379 11.25 -40.36 -39.31
N LEU A 380 10.08 -41.01 -39.34
CA LEU A 380 9.81 -42.19 -40.14
C LEU A 380 9.00 -41.78 -41.36
N THR A 381 9.47 -42.17 -42.55
CA THR A 381 8.75 -41.94 -43.80
C THR A 381 8.37 -43.28 -44.40
N PHE A 382 7.10 -43.46 -44.74
CA PHE A 382 6.56 -44.65 -45.40
C PHE A 382 6.33 -44.39 -46.89
N SER A 383 6.20 -45.45 -47.69
CA SER A 383 5.95 -45.38 -49.14
C SER A 383 4.57 -44.88 -49.51
N GLU A 384 3.67 -44.85 -48.54
CA GLU A 384 2.26 -44.48 -48.65
C GLU A 384 1.71 -44.11 -47.27
N ASP A 385 0.45 -43.68 -47.22
CA ASP A 385 -0.22 -43.26 -46.00
C ASP A 385 -0.53 -44.43 -45.05
N ILE A 386 -0.40 -44.22 -43.75
CA ILE A 386 -0.55 -45.26 -42.73
C ILE A 386 -1.82 -45.03 -41.93
N ASP A 387 -2.54 -46.10 -41.55
CA ASP A 387 -3.62 -45.97 -40.57
C ASP A 387 -3.00 -45.62 -39.22
N SER A 388 -3.06 -44.33 -38.87
CA SER A 388 -2.50 -43.79 -37.62
C SER A 388 -3.03 -44.50 -36.38
N THR A 389 -4.20 -45.15 -36.44
CA THR A 389 -4.77 -45.91 -35.31
C THR A 389 -4.07 -47.24 -35.05
N THR A 390 -3.28 -47.72 -36.02
CA THR A 390 -2.47 -48.95 -35.93
C THR A 390 -1.04 -48.70 -35.47
N VAL A 391 -0.67 -47.44 -35.22
CA VAL A 391 0.67 -47.03 -34.78
C VAL A 391 0.64 -46.63 -33.31
N SER A 392 1.46 -47.30 -32.50
CA SER A 392 1.56 -47.07 -31.07
C SER A 392 2.98 -47.28 -30.57
N ALA A 393 3.26 -46.94 -29.30
CA ALA A 393 4.55 -47.20 -28.68
C ALA A 393 4.92 -48.70 -28.63
N ALA A 394 3.95 -49.61 -28.74
CA ALA A 394 4.19 -51.05 -28.77
C ALA A 394 4.75 -51.54 -30.12
N ASP A 395 4.63 -50.73 -31.16
CA ASP A 395 5.11 -51.03 -32.52
C ASP A 395 6.58 -50.64 -32.72
N PHE A 396 7.25 -50.19 -31.66
CA PHE A 396 8.66 -49.80 -31.68
C PHE A 396 9.43 -50.46 -30.54
N ASP A 397 10.66 -50.85 -30.82
CA ASP A 397 11.63 -51.25 -29.81
C ASP A 397 13.03 -50.72 -30.12
N ASN A 398 13.96 -50.92 -29.20
CA ASN A 398 15.37 -50.67 -29.42
C ASN A 398 16.08 -52.00 -29.72
N GLU A 399 16.69 -52.13 -30.89
CA GLU A 399 17.53 -53.28 -31.25
C GLU A 399 18.91 -53.24 -30.55
N GLY A 400 19.28 -52.09 -29.99
CA GLY A 400 20.50 -51.87 -29.20
C GLY A 400 20.41 -52.30 -27.72
N THR A 401 21.39 -51.88 -26.92
CA THR A 401 21.52 -52.26 -25.51
C THR A 401 21.00 -51.24 -24.50
N SER A 402 20.73 -50.00 -24.92
CA SER A 402 20.15 -48.98 -24.05
C SER A 402 18.68 -49.32 -23.73
N ALA A 403 18.27 -49.18 -22.46
CA ALA A 403 16.86 -49.04 -22.15
C ALA A 403 16.33 -47.73 -22.78
N VAL A 404 15.06 -47.74 -23.20
CA VAL A 404 14.41 -46.59 -23.84
C VAL A 404 13.00 -46.38 -23.29
N THR A 405 12.55 -45.13 -23.31
CA THR A 405 11.14 -44.76 -23.14
C THR A 405 10.64 -44.10 -24.41
N PHE A 406 9.42 -44.44 -24.82
CA PHE A 406 8.75 -43.85 -25.97
C PHE A 406 7.81 -42.75 -25.51
N GLY A 407 7.95 -41.57 -26.12
CA GLY A 407 7.12 -40.40 -25.87
C GLY A 407 5.96 -40.31 -26.85
N THR A 408 5.65 -39.10 -27.29
CA THR A 408 4.58 -38.86 -28.25
C THR A 408 4.94 -39.40 -29.64
N ILE A 409 3.97 -40.07 -30.26
CA ILE A 409 4.00 -40.46 -31.66
C ILE A 409 3.01 -39.57 -32.39
N THR A 410 3.43 -38.94 -33.47
CA THR A 410 2.60 -37.97 -34.19
C THR A 410 2.77 -38.16 -35.68
N GLU A 411 1.66 -38.29 -36.39
CA GLU A 411 1.65 -38.18 -37.84
C GLU A 411 1.75 -36.70 -38.22
N THR A 412 2.83 -36.33 -38.90
CA THR A 412 3.13 -34.95 -39.27
C THR A 412 2.70 -34.61 -40.69
N ALA A 413 2.58 -35.63 -41.53
CA ALA A 413 1.99 -35.62 -42.86
C ALA A 413 1.57 -37.07 -43.20
N PRO A 414 0.68 -37.28 -44.18
CA PRO A 414 0.31 -38.63 -44.62
C PRO A 414 1.55 -39.50 -44.86
N GLY A 415 1.65 -40.63 -44.15
CA GLY A 415 2.79 -41.54 -44.23
C GLY A 415 4.11 -41.04 -43.60
N VAL A 416 4.09 -39.97 -42.81
CA VAL A 416 5.28 -39.42 -42.12
C VAL A 416 5.02 -39.26 -40.62
N PHE A 417 5.74 -40.03 -39.81
CA PHE A 417 5.58 -40.07 -38.36
C PHE A 417 6.82 -39.55 -37.65
N THR A 418 6.61 -38.74 -36.61
CA THR A 418 7.64 -38.45 -35.62
C THR A 418 7.45 -39.31 -34.39
N VAL A 419 8.49 -40.01 -33.96
CA VAL A 419 8.51 -40.87 -32.77
C VAL A 419 9.54 -40.32 -31.78
N GLN A 420 9.06 -39.88 -30.62
CA GLN A 420 9.92 -39.43 -29.54
C GLN A 420 10.53 -40.62 -28.79
N VAL A 421 11.85 -40.67 -28.66
CA VAL A 421 12.59 -41.75 -28.01
C VAL A 421 13.62 -41.16 -27.06
N THR A 422 13.60 -41.59 -25.79
CA THR A 422 14.62 -41.19 -24.80
C THR A 422 15.38 -42.44 -24.34
N PRO A 423 16.70 -42.56 -24.60
CA PRO A 423 17.50 -43.61 -24.00
C PRO A 423 17.73 -43.30 -22.51
N THR A 424 17.46 -44.27 -21.63
CA THR A 424 17.51 -44.08 -20.16
C THR A 424 18.76 -44.66 -19.50
N THR A 425 19.61 -45.34 -20.27
CA THR A 425 20.86 -45.93 -19.77
C THR A 425 21.96 -45.80 -20.83
N GLY A 426 23.23 -45.76 -20.43
CA GLY A 426 24.33 -45.89 -21.42
C GLY A 426 24.29 -47.22 -22.17
N GLY A 427 24.69 -47.23 -23.44
CA GLY A 427 24.59 -48.40 -24.32
C GLY A 427 24.55 -48.02 -25.80
N THR A 428 23.74 -48.72 -26.60
CA THR A 428 23.46 -48.37 -28.00
C THR A 428 21.97 -48.21 -28.24
N LEU A 429 21.61 -47.30 -29.14
CA LEU A 429 20.25 -47.07 -29.60
C LEU A 429 20.18 -47.30 -31.12
N LYS A 430 19.26 -48.17 -31.53
CA LYS A 430 18.92 -48.47 -32.91
C LYS A 430 17.42 -48.71 -32.98
N LEU A 431 16.67 -47.70 -33.40
CA LEU A 431 15.21 -47.79 -33.44
C LEU A 431 14.78 -48.88 -34.41
N ARG A 432 13.83 -49.72 -34.00
CA ARG A 432 13.33 -50.81 -34.83
C ARG A 432 11.82 -50.92 -34.71
N ILE A 433 11.19 -51.25 -35.83
CA ILE A 433 9.83 -51.76 -35.92
C ILE A 433 9.94 -53.30 -35.86
N PRO A 434 9.61 -53.94 -34.72
CA PRO A 434 9.83 -55.36 -34.53
C PRO A 434 8.82 -56.20 -35.33
N SER A 435 9.08 -57.51 -35.43
CA SER A 435 8.18 -58.45 -36.13
C SER A 435 6.79 -58.58 -35.50
N THR A 436 6.58 -58.00 -34.31
CA THR A 436 5.30 -57.97 -33.60
C THR A 436 4.48 -56.72 -33.88
N ALA A 437 5.04 -55.73 -34.59
CA ALA A 437 4.33 -54.50 -34.92
C ALA A 437 3.10 -54.80 -35.81
N THR A 438 2.03 -54.06 -35.59
CA THR A 438 0.74 -54.24 -36.26
C THR A 438 0.39 -53.09 -37.20
N ILE A 439 1.38 -52.28 -37.57
CA ILE A 439 1.23 -51.14 -38.47
C ILE A 439 0.68 -51.61 -39.83
N SER A 440 -0.39 -50.97 -40.30
CA SER A 440 -0.95 -51.18 -41.63
C SER A 440 -1.26 -49.86 -42.32
N ASP A 441 -1.30 -49.88 -43.65
CA ASP A 441 -1.82 -48.74 -44.41
C ASP A 441 -3.32 -48.50 -44.12
N THR A 442 -3.86 -47.40 -44.64
CA THR A 442 -5.29 -47.08 -44.52
C THR A 442 -6.22 -48.08 -45.23
N ALA A 443 -5.67 -48.94 -46.10
CA ALA A 443 -6.37 -50.04 -46.76
C ALA A 443 -6.31 -51.36 -45.98
N GLY A 444 -5.58 -51.41 -44.87
CA GLY A 444 -5.40 -52.58 -44.02
C GLY A 444 -4.32 -53.57 -44.50
N ASN A 445 -3.47 -53.22 -45.47
CA ASN A 445 -2.31 -54.05 -45.81
C ASN A 445 -1.22 -53.84 -44.74
N ALA A 446 -0.75 -54.93 -44.15
CA ALA A 446 0.24 -54.88 -43.08
C ALA A 446 1.63 -54.51 -43.60
N LEU A 447 2.32 -53.61 -42.88
CA LEU A 447 3.72 -53.25 -43.12
C LEU A 447 4.61 -54.50 -43.11
N VAL A 448 5.55 -54.56 -44.06
CA VAL A 448 6.54 -55.64 -44.08
C VAL A 448 7.58 -55.38 -42.98
N VAL A 449 7.55 -56.18 -41.92
CA VAL A 449 8.41 -56.08 -40.72
C VAL A 449 9.25 -57.35 -40.51
N PRO A 450 10.39 -57.29 -39.79
CA PRO A 450 10.95 -56.15 -39.08
C PRO A 450 11.70 -55.17 -39.98
N VAL A 451 11.71 -53.90 -39.57
CA VAL A 451 12.54 -52.85 -40.19
C VAL A 451 13.32 -52.17 -39.08
N SER A 452 14.65 -52.13 -39.21
CA SER A 452 15.50 -51.37 -38.30
C SER A 452 16.00 -50.11 -39.01
N ASP A 453 16.31 -49.10 -38.20
CA ASP A 453 17.15 -47.99 -38.59
C ASP A 453 18.44 -48.48 -39.27
N ASN A 454 18.95 -47.71 -40.23
CA ASN A 454 20.20 -48.02 -40.92
C ASN A 454 21.42 -47.70 -40.06
N ASP A 455 21.28 -46.80 -39.10
CA ASP A 455 22.37 -46.34 -38.23
C ASP A 455 22.22 -46.84 -36.78
N THR A 456 23.25 -46.64 -35.95
CA THR A 456 23.26 -47.03 -34.53
C THR A 456 23.96 -45.94 -33.74
N LEU A 457 23.24 -45.32 -32.81
CA LEU A 457 23.78 -44.29 -31.94
C LEU A 457 24.48 -44.92 -30.74
N THR A 458 25.60 -44.32 -30.35
CA THR A 458 26.25 -44.62 -29.07
C THR A 458 25.61 -43.76 -27.98
N VAL A 459 25.12 -44.39 -26.91
CA VAL A 459 24.54 -43.67 -25.76
C VAL A 459 25.57 -43.58 -24.65
N SER A 460 26.14 -42.39 -24.41
CA SER A 460 26.99 -42.13 -23.24
C SER A 460 26.16 -41.94 -21.98
N GLY A 461 26.64 -42.44 -20.83
CA GLY A 461 26.00 -42.15 -19.54
C GLY A 461 26.16 -40.67 -19.20
N ASP A 462 25.07 -40.06 -18.74
CA ASP A 462 25.10 -38.71 -18.17
C ASP A 462 25.88 -38.73 -16.85
N THR A 463 26.91 -37.88 -16.77
CA THR A 463 27.81 -37.76 -15.59
C THR A 463 27.93 -36.32 -15.12
N THR A 464 27.17 -35.40 -15.73
CA THR A 464 27.21 -34.00 -15.39
C THR A 464 26.22 -33.73 -14.26
N PRO A 465 26.66 -33.20 -13.11
CA PRO A 465 25.74 -32.70 -12.11
C PRO A 465 24.81 -31.62 -12.66
N PRO A 466 23.53 -31.60 -12.27
CA PRO A 466 22.65 -30.50 -12.61
C PRO A 466 23.14 -29.20 -11.96
N THR A 467 22.81 -28.06 -12.56
CA THR A 467 23.08 -26.72 -12.04
C THR A 467 21.80 -25.90 -11.88
N VAL A 468 21.81 -24.96 -10.93
CA VAL A 468 20.69 -24.02 -10.75
C VAL A 468 20.92 -22.82 -11.67
N VAL A 469 20.00 -22.61 -12.60
CA VAL A 469 19.97 -21.45 -13.50
C VAL A 469 19.51 -20.19 -12.76
N SER A 470 18.45 -20.30 -11.94
CA SER A 470 17.93 -19.18 -11.18
C SER A 470 17.12 -19.60 -9.96
N ILE A 471 17.14 -18.76 -8.93
CA ILE A 471 16.21 -18.78 -7.80
C ILE A 471 15.52 -17.41 -7.80
N VAL A 472 14.23 -17.35 -8.07
CA VAL A 472 13.48 -16.09 -8.19
C VAL A 472 12.32 -16.08 -7.20
N ASP A 473 12.20 -15.02 -6.42
CA ASP A 473 11.08 -14.82 -5.50
C ASP A 473 9.94 -14.03 -6.15
N ASP A 474 8.70 -14.28 -5.70
CA ASP A 474 7.50 -13.56 -6.15
C ASP A 474 7.42 -12.11 -5.66
N ARG A 475 8.39 -11.63 -4.87
CA ARG A 475 8.49 -10.25 -4.37
C ARG A 475 9.61 -9.43 -5.02
N SER A 476 10.45 -10.04 -5.85
CA SER A 476 11.63 -9.42 -6.46
C SER A 476 12.50 -8.66 -5.44
N GLY A 477 12.73 -9.28 -4.27
CA GLY A 477 13.50 -8.68 -3.18
C GLY A 477 12.77 -7.62 -2.32
N ALA A 478 11.48 -7.34 -2.57
CA ALA A 478 10.72 -6.39 -1.76
C ALA A 478 10.53 -6.87 -0.32
N ALA A 479 10.57 -5.94 0.64
CA ALA A 479 10.40 -6.26 2.05
C ALA A 479 9.03 -6.89 2.35
N ILE A 480 9.03 -7.87 3.24
CA ILE A 480 7.82 -8.55 3.72
C ILE A 480 7.77 -8.51 5.24
N ASN A 481 6.62 -8.82 5.84
CA ASN A 481 6.51 -9.04 7.27
C ASN A 481 6.64 -10.55 7.58
N ALA A 482 7.10 -10.89 8.79
CA ALA A 482 7.13 -12.29 9.23
C ALA A 482 5.73 -12.94 9.15
N ASN A 483 5.70 -14.26 8.98
CA ASN A 483 4.53 -15.11 8.75
C ASN A 483 3.76 -14.88 7.43
N LEU A 484 4.22 -13.98 6.55
CA LEU A 484 3.70 -13.90 5.19
C LEU A 484 4.45 -14.90 4.30
N PRO A 485 3.76 -15.88 3.68
CA PRO A 485 4.41 -16.79 2.76
C PRO A 485 4.86 -16.06 1.48
N ILE A 486 5.98 -16.52 0.93
CA ILE A 486 6.48 -16.15 -0.39
C ILE A 486 6.74 -17.42 -1.20
N VAL A 487 6.66 -17.31 -2.52
CA VAL A 487 6.91 -18.43 -3.42
C VAL A 487 8.22 -18.17 -4.16
N TYR A 488 9.14 -19.12 -4.07
CA TYR A 488 10.36 -19.16 -4.86
C TYR A 488 10.18 -20.09 -6.04
N THR A 489 10.54 -19.63 -7.24
CA THR A 489 10.71 -20.46 -8.43
C THR A 489 12.18 -20.75 -8.62
N ILE A 490 12.54 -22.04 -8.61
CA ILE A 490 13.90 -22.55 -8.83
C ILE A 490 13.92 -23.22 -10.18
N THR A 491 14.86 -22.81 -11.05
CA THR A 491 15.03 -23.38 -12.39
C THR A 491 16.39 -24.03 -12.47
N PHE A 492 16.41 -25.29 -12.90
CA PHE A 492 17.62 -26.06 -13.19
C PHE A 492 17.92 -26.03 -14.70
N ASP A 493 19.15 -26.34 -15.08
CA ASP A 493 19.58 -26.43 -16.49
C ASP A 493 19.13 -27.74 -17.17
N GLU A 494 18.68 -28.70 -16.36
CA GLU A 494 18.16 -29.99 -16.78
C GLU A 494 17.03 -30.47 -15.85
N ASP A 495 16.43 -31.62 -16.16
CA ASP A 495 15.35 -32.20 -15.37
C ASP A 495 15.86 -32.84 -14.07
N ILE A 496 15.06 -32.74 -13.00
CA ILE A 496 15.44 -33.20 -11.66
C ILE A 496 14.59 -34.38 -11.26
N ASN A 497 15.17 -35.36 -10.57
CA ASN A 497 14.38 -36.38 -9.92
C ASN A 497 13.56 -35.74 -8.80
N ALA A 498 12.27 -35.46 -9.04
CA ALA A 498 11.38 -34.81 -8.09
C ALA A 498 11.31 -35.49 -6.71
N ALA A 499 11.53 -36.81 -6.65
CA ALA A 499 11.56 -37.55 -5.39
C ALA A 499 12.80 -37.24 -4.52
N SER A 500 13.84 -36.64 -5.10
CA SER A 500 15.05 -36.19 -4.39
C SER A 500 14.90 -34.84 -3.71
N VAL A 501 13.84 -34.06 -4.03
CA VAL A 501 13.63 -32.71 -3.52
C VAL A 501 12.67 -32.71 -2.33
N SER A 502 13.11 -32.17 -1.21
CA SER A 502 12.36 -32.15 0.05
C SER A 502 12.53 -30.81 0.80
N ALA A 503 11.77 -30.63 1.87
CA ALA A 503 11.91 -29.46 2.73
C ALA A 503 13.30 -29.35 3.41
N ALA A 504 14.02 -30.47 3.55
CA ALA A 504 15.36 -30.49 4.15
C ALA A 504 16.44 -29.90 3.22
N ASP A 505 16.18 -29.84 1.93
CA ASP A 505 17.10 -29.33 0.92
C ASP A 505 17.14 -27.79 0.86
N PHE A 506 16.35 -27.12 1.70
CA PHE A 506 16.24 -25.67 1.73
C PHE A 506 16.50 -25.10 3.13
N THR A 507 17.32 -24.05 3.17
CA THR A 507 17.66 -23.28 4.36
C THR A 507 17.60 -21.79 4.07
N ASN A 508 17.69 -20.96 5.10
CA ASN A 508 17.90 -19.53 4.94
C ASN A 508 19.37 -19.19 5.17
N ALA A 509 20.00 -18.48 4.23
CA ALA A 509 21.34 -17.91 4.44
C ALA A 509 21.30 -16.64 5.33
N GLY A 510 20.13 -16.00 5.43
CA GLY A 510 19.90 -14.84 6.28
C GLY A 510 19.63 -15.17 7.75
N THR A 511 19.15 -14.18 8.51
CA THR A 511 18.93 -14.29 9.96
C THR A 511 17.51 -14.65 10.37
N ALA A 512 16.53 -14.56 9.46
CA ALA A 512 15.16 -14.94 9.76
C ALA A 512 15.06 -16.47 9.90
N THR A 513 14.35 -16.94 10.93
CA THR A 513 13.91 -18.33 10.98
C THR A 513 12.86 -18.56 9.88
N ILE A 514 12.86 -19.73 9.25
CA ILE A 514 11.93 -20.05 8.14
C ILE A 514 11.24 -21.39 8.37
N GLN A 515 10.09 -21.55 7.73
CA GLN A 515 9.44 -22.82 7.52
C GLN A 515 9.24 -23.03 6.01
N ILE A 516 9.67 -24.19 5.52
CA ILE A 516 9.37 -24.63 4.16
C ILE A 516 7.96 -25.23 4.15
N GLY A 517 7.14 -24.73 3.22
CA GLY A 517 5.79 -25.18 2.98
C GLY A 517 5.74 -26.19 1.84
N THR A 518 4.76 -26.02 0.95
CA THR A 518 4.57 -26.87 -0.22
C THR A 518 5.70 -26.72 -1.23
N ILE A 519 6.16 -27.84 -1.75
CA ILE A 519 7.09 -27.96 -2.88
C ILE A 519 6.34 -28.63 -4.01
N THR A 520 6.34 -28.02 -5.20
CA THR A 520 5.68 -28.55 -6.39
C THR A 520 6.57 -28.38 -7.61
N GLU A 521 6.53 -29.32 -8.53
CA GLU A 521 7.21 -29.23 -9.82
C GLU A 521 6.17 -28.89 -10.91
N PRO A 522 5.96 -27.61 -11.25
CA PRO A 522 5.04 -27.22 -12.32
C PRO A 522 5.45 -27.73 -13.71
N SER A 523 6.74 -27.96 -13.95
CA SER A 523 7.29 -28.53 -15.18
C SER A 523 8.67 -29.16 -14.90
N PRO A 524 9.11 -30.13 -15.72
CA PRO A 524 10.45 -30.72 -15.62
C PRO A 524 11.55 -29.66 -15.39
N GLY A 525 12.38 -29.85 -14.36
CA GLY A 525 13.48 -28.95 -14.01
C GLY A 525 13.08 -27.60 -13.38
N VAL A 526 11.80 -27.37 -13.06
CA VAL A 526 11.32 -26.12 -12.44
C VAL A 526 10.50 -26.42 -11.20
N PHE A 527 10.93 -25.91 -10.04
CA PHE A 527 10.29 -26.12 -8.74
C PHE A 527 9.74 -24.82 -8.17
N SER A 528 8.53 -24.88 -7.62
CA SER A 528 7.95 -23.84 -6.77
C SER A 528 8.02 -24.25 -5.31
N VAL A 529 8.70 -23.45 -4.49
CA VAL A 529 8.91 -23.68 -3.05
C VAL A 529 8.25 -22.55 -2.28
N THR A 530 7.25 -22.86 -1.46
CA THR A 530 6.65 -21.88 -0.55
C THR A 530 7.50 -21.75 0.70
N VAL A 531 7.95 -20.54 1.04
CA VAL A 531 8.77 -20.25 2.22
C VAL A 531 8.05 -19.24 3.10
N THR A 532 7.88 -19.58 4.38
CA THR A 532 7.27 -18.67 5.37
C THR A 532 8.31 -18.28 6.42
N PRO A 533 8.78 -17.02 6.47
CA PRO A 533 9.63 -16.57 7.56
C PRO A 533 8.85 -16.52 8.88
N ARG A 534 9.49 -16.89 9.98
CA ARG A 534 8.89 -16.98 11.33
C ARG A 534 9.43 -15.93 12.30
N SER A 535 10.46 -15.17 11.91
CA SER A 535 11.01 -14.05 12.68
C SER A 535 11.46 -12.93 11.76
N GLY A 536 11.57 -11.71 12.31
CA GLY A 536 12.20 -10.59 11.60
C GLY A 536 13.69 -10.85 11.35
N GLY A 537 14.26 -10.23 10.32
CA GLY A 537 15.64 -10.43 9.89
C GLY A 537 15.82 -10.33 8.38
N SER A 538 16.77 -11.08 7.83
CA SER A 538 16.96 -11.25 6.39
C SER A 538 16.55 -12.65 5.94
N LEU A 539 15.99 -12.74 4.73
CA LEU A 539 15.64 -13.97 4.04
C LEU A 539 16.35 -14.03 2.69
N GLN A 540 17.13 -15.07 2.49
CA GLN A 540 17.82 -15.41 1.25
C GLN A 540 17.79 -16.94 1.15
N LEU A 541 16.96 -17.47 0.25
CA LEU A 541 16.79 -18.91 0.12
C LEU A 541 18.10 -19.56 -0.31
N ARG A 542 18.45 -20.68 0.33
CA ARG A 542 19.69 -21.39 0.09
C ARG A 542 19.45 -22.89 0.01
N ILE A 543 20.02 -23.52 -1.00
CA ILE A 543 20.30 -24.94 -1.04
C ILE A 543 21.63 -25.17 -0.30
N PRO A 544 21.62 -25.77 0.91
CA PRO A 544 22.82 -25.89 1.74
C PRO A 544 23.74 -27.02 1.26
N VAL A 545 24.97 -27.02 1.78
CA VAL A 545 25.85 -28.19 1.64
C VAL A 545 25.18 -29.39 2.31
N GLY A 546 25.08 -30.51 1.59
CA GLY A 546 24.40 -31.72 2.05
C GLY A 546 22.94 -31.84 1.64
N ALA A 547 22.44 -30.97 0.74
CA ALA A 547 21.20 -31.23 0.02
C ALA A 547 21.36 -32.46 -0.91
N ASP A 548 20.32 -33.29 -0.98
CA ASP A 548 20.34 -34.58 -1.68
C ASP A 548 19.59 -34.52 -3.02
N ILE A 549 19.60 -33.36 -3.68
CA ILE A 549 18.97 -33.13 -4.98
C ILE A 549 19.80 -33.80 -6.09
N THR A 550 19.17 -34.66 -6.88
CA THR A 550 19.79 -35.32 -8.04
C THR A 550 18.99 -35.09 -9.32
N ASP A 551 19.67 -35.08 -10.46
CA ASP A 551 19.00 -35.20 -11.76
C ASP A 551 18.31 -36.58 -11.91
N ILE A 552 17.66 -36.80 -13.06
CA ILE A 552 17.02 -38.07 -13.42
C ILE A 552 18.03 -39.22 -13.60
N SER A 553 19.29 -38.91 -13.89
CA SER A 553 20.41 -39.83 -14.10
C SER A 553 21.11 -40.21 -12.78
N GLY A 554 20.78 -39.53 -11.68
CA GLY A 554 21.34 -39.71 -10.35
C GLY A 554 22.60 -38.88 -10.05
N ASN A 555 23.00 -37.91 -10.89
CA ASN A 555 24.11 -37.02 -10.54
C ASN A 555 23.63 -35.99 -9.51
N GLN A 556 24.45 -35.77 -8.48
CA GLN A 556 24.11 -34.90 -7.36
C GLN A 556 24.43 -33.44 -7.70
N LEU A 557 23.45 -32.53 -7.51
CA LEU A 557 23.64 -31.08 -7.57
C LEU A 557 24.87 -30.66 -6.74
N VAL A 558 25.58 -29.62 -7.14
CA VAL A 558 26.74 -29.08 -6.40
C VAL A 558 26.32 -27.89 -5.50
N PRO A 559 25.98 -28.10 -4.21
CA PRO A 559 25.70 -27.02 -3.28
C PRO A 559 26.99 -26.38 -2.70
N PRO A 560 26.90 -25.19 -2.08
CA PRO A 560 25.67 -24.43 -1.84
C PRO A 560 25.29 -23.53 -3.00
N VAL A 561 24.00 -23.39 -3.24
CA VAL A 561 23.43 -22.37 -4.14
C VAL A 561 22.57 -21.43 -3.32
N THR A 562 22.77 -20.12 -3.48
CA THR A 562 22.00 -19.08 -2.81
C THR A 562 21.30 -18.22 -3.84
N ASP A 563 20.08 -17.81 -3.51
CA ASP A 563 19.38 -16.70 -4.15
C ASP A 563 20.29 -15.47 -4.25
N ASP A 564 20.24 -14.77 -5.38
CA ASP A 564 21.04 -13.58 -5.64
C ASP A 564 20.44 -12.31 -4.99
N THR A 565 19.19 -12.40 -4.53
CA THR A 565 18.52 -11.34 -3.78
C THR A 565 18.48 -11.63 -2.27
N THR A 566 18.19 -10.60 -1.48
CA THR A 566 17.95 -10.74 -0.04
C THR A 566 16.73 -9.92 0.31
N ILE A 567 15.71 -10.58 0.87
CA ILE A 567 14.48 -9.97 1.33
C ILE A 567 14.65 -9.51 2.78
N THR A 568 14.23 -8.27 3.05
CA THR A 568 14.09 -7.79 4.44
C THR A 568 12.78 -8.31 5.01
N VAL A 569 12.85 -9.02 6.14
CA VAL A 569 11.68 -9.49 6.89
C VAL A 569 11.47 -8.59 8.10
N ASN A 570 10.41 -7.78 8.06
CA ASN A 570 10.00 -6.95 9.18
C ASN A 570 9.38 -7.82 10.29
N SER A 571 9.60 -7.43 11.54
CA SER A 571 8.88 -8.00 12.68
C SER A 571 7.39 -7.68 12.61
N VAL A 572 6.57 -8.59 13.12
CA VAL A 572 5.11 -8.41 13.24
C VAL A 572 4.73 -7.76 14.57
N THR A 573 3.48 -7.29 14.67
CA THR A 573 3.00 -6.67 15.91
C THR A 573 2.92 -7.70 17.03
N THR A 574 3.62 -7.45 18.15
CA THR A 574 3.44 -8.20 19.38
C THR A 574 2.15 -7.78 20.08
N LEU A 575 1.30 -8.76 20.38
CA LEU A 575 0.04 -8.60 21.10
C LEU A 575 0.20 -9.06 22.54
N THR A 576 -0.40 -8.32 23.45
CA THR A 576 -0.43 -8.57 24.89
C THR A 576 -1.87 -8.62 25.41
N ALA A 577 -2.06 -8.99 26.67
CA ALA A 577 -3.37 -9.05 27.31
C ALA A 577 -4.16 -7.73 27.12
N GLY A 578 -5.30 -7.82 26.43
CA GLY A 578 -6.17 -6.67 26.16
C GLY A 578 -5.91 -5.93 24.83
N ASP A 579 -4.99 -6.40 23.98
CA ASP A 579 -4.81 -5.84 22.63
C ASP A 579 -5.93 -6.30 21.66
N ILE A 580 -6.73 -7.30 22.06
CA ILE A 580 -8.00 -7.68 21.43
C ILE A 580 -9.09 -7.85 22.49
N ALA A 581 -10.36 -7.85 22.08
CA ALA A 581 -11.48 -8.26 22.95
C ALA A 581 -12.52 -9.05 22.16
N PHE A 582 -13.02 -10.16 22.73
CA PHE A 582 -14.12 -10.93 22.14
C PHE A 582 -15.42 -10.15 22.21
N THR A 583 -16.14 -10.09 21.10
CA THR A 583 -17.39 -9.33 20.94
C THR A 583 -18.60 -10.24 20.72
N GLY A 584 -18.39 -11.53 20.47
CA GLY A 584 -19.47 -12.51 20.39
C GLY A 584 -18.98 -13.95 20.44
N LEU A 585 -19.84 -14.82 20.95
CA LEU A 585 -19.70 -16.28 21.01
C LEU A 585 -21.04 -16.90 20.63
N GLN A 586 -21.03 -17.91 19.76
CA GLN A 586 -22.19 -18.68 19.34
C GLN A 586 -21.80 -20.15 19.26
N SER A 587 -22.38 -20.95 20.13
CA SER A 587 -22.13 -22.40 20.24
C SER A 587 -23.28 -23.22 19.67
N ASP A 588 -24.39 -22.58 19.30
CA ASP A 588 -25.45 -23.20 18.50
C ASP A 588 -25.11 -23.10 17.00
N ASP A 589 -25.23 -24.23 16.28
CA ASP A 589 -24.87 -24.34 14.87
C ASP A 589 -25.45 -23.21 13.97
N PRO A 590 -24.62 -22.51 13.17
CA PRO A 590 -23.19 -22.73 13.00
C PRO A 590 -22.34 -22.08 14.11
N ASP A 591 -21.36 -22.83 14.64
CA ASP A 591 -20.37 -22.31 15.60
C ASP A 591 -19.69 -21.04 15.07
N THR A 592 -19.64 -19.98 15.87
CA THR A 592 -18.89 -18.78 15.51
C THR A 592 -18.48 -17.95 16.73
N PHE A 593 -17.47 -17.12 16.53
CA PHE A 593 -17.11 -16.06 17.46
C PHE A 593 -16.62 -14.84 16.71
N SER A 594 -16.60 -13.71 17.42
CA SER A 594 -16.13 -12.43 16.90
C SER A 594 -15.24 -11.73 17.91
N PHE A 595 -14.34 -10.89 17.43
CA PHE A 595 -13.44 -10.08 18.25
C PHE A 595 -13.10 -8.76 17.56
N VAL A 596 -12.71 -7.77 18.35
CA VAL A 596 -12.22 -6.47 17.85
C VAL A 596 -10.74 -6.29 18.21
N LEU A 597 -9.97 -5.70 17.30
CA LEU A 597 -8.61 -5.23 17.59
C LEU A 597 -8.67 -3.94 18.39
N LEU A 598 -7.84 -3.84 19.43
CA LEU A 598 -7.71 -2.64 20.26
C LEU A 598 -6.32 -2.00 20.10
N LYS A 599 -5.53 -2.53 19.16
CA LYS A 599 -4.20 -2.08 18.77
C LYS A 599 -4.03 -2.26 17.27
N ASP A 600 -3.30 -1.34 16.64
CA ASP A 600 -2.94 -1.47 15.23
C ASP A 600 -2.04 -2.69 15.02
N VAL A 601 -2.34 -3.48 13.99
CA VAL A 601 -1.57 -4.68 13.64
C VAL A 601 -1.08 -4.59 12.21
N VAL A 602 0.18 -4.95 11.99
CA VAL A 602 0.74 -5.07 10.64
C VAL A 602 0.38 -6.43 10.03
N ASN A 603 0.39 -6.53 8.70
CA ASN A 603 0.22 -7.82 8.02
C ASN A 603 1.23 -8.87 8.52
N GLY A 604 0.82 -10.13 8.56
CA GLY A 604 1.61 -11.23 9.13
C GLY A 604 1.46 -11.42 10.64
N THR A 605 0.78 -10.49 11.34
CA THR A 605 0.48 -10.66 12.77
C THR A 605 -0.42 -11.88 12.98
N GLN A 606 0.03 -12.82 13.80
CA GLN A 606 -0.71 -14.05 14.11
C GLN A 606 -1.47 -13.93 15.43
N ILE A 607 -2.67 -14.49 15.45
CA ILE A 607 -3.49 -14.72 16.65
C ILE A 607 -3.91 -16.17 16.65
N VAL A 608 -3.71 -16.84 17.79
CA VAL A 608 -4.09 -18.24 17.97
C VAL A 608 -5.28 -18.30 18.91
N PHE A 609 -6.30 -19.06 18.53
CA PHE A 609 -7.53 -19.28 19.26
C PHE A 609 -7.71 -20.77 19.56
N THR A 610 -8.33 -21.08 20.69
CA THR A 610 -8.66 -22.46 21.06
C THR A 610 -9.92 -22.49 21.90
N ASP A 611 -10.68 -23.56 21.71
CA ASP A 611 -11.73 -24.03 22.62
C ASP A 611 -11.17 -24.95 23.72
N ASN A 612 -9.91 -25.41 23.60
CA ASN A 612 -9.25 -26.27 24.59
C ASN A 612 -9.36 -25.69 26.02
N LEU A 613 -9.94 -26.50 26.90
CA LEU A 613 -10.06 -26.17 28.31
C LEU A 613 -8.68 -25.92 28.94
N TRP A 614 -8.57 -24.84 29.71
CA TRP A 614 -7.38 -24.51 30.47
C TRP A 614 -7.55 -24.94 31.93
N ASN A 615 -6.72 -25.87 32.39
CA ASN A 615 -6.76 -26.34 33.79
C ASN A 615 -5.90 -25.51 34.76
N GLY A 616 -5.22 -24.45 34.27
CA GLY A 616 -4.26 -23.66 35.04
C GLY A 616 -2.80 -23.94 34.71
N SER A 617 -2.51 -25.04 34.02
CA SER A 617 -1.15 -25.46 33.65
C SER A 617 -0.98 -25.87 32.19
N THR A 618 -1.96 -26.55 31.61
CA THR A 618 -1.93 -27.03 30.23
C THR A 618 -3.31 -26.94 29.59
N LEU A 619 -3.33 -26.83 28.26
CA LEU A 619 -4.53 -27.02 27.46
C LEU A 619 -4.92 -28.51 27.43
N ALA A 620 -6.21 -28.82 27.40
CA ALA A 620 -6.70 -30.18 27.16
C ALA A 620 -6.22 -30.74 25.80
N THR A 621 -6.14 -32.06 25.65
CA THR A 621 -5.55 -32.72 24.46
C THR A 621 -6.55 -33.07 23.36
N ASN A 622 -7.84 -32.81 23.56
CA ASN A 622 -8.92 -33.41 22.77
C ASN A 622 -9.58 -32.44 21.77
N GLU A 623 -9.09 -31.21 21.69
CA GLU A 623 -9.72 -30.10 20.96
C GLU A 623 -8.69 -29.37 20.08
N ASN A 624 -9.20 -28.53 19.17
CA ASN A 624 -8.43 -27.99 18.07
C ASN A 624 -7.96 -26.55 18.32
N THR A 625 -6.94 -26.17 17.57
CA THR A 625 -6.41 -24.81 17.60
C THR A 625 -6.61 -24.18 16.23
N LEU A 626 -7.04 -22.91 16.20
CA LEU A 626 -7.14 -22.10 15.00
C LEU A 626 -6.10 -20.99 15.06
N THR A 627 -5.28 -20.86 14.03
CA THR A 627 -4.37 -19.72 13.86
C THR A 627 -4.85 -18.82 12.74
N LEU A 628 -5.09 -17.56 13.06
CA LEU A 628 -5.38 -16.48 12.12
C LEU A 628 -4.10 -15.68 11.86
N THR A 629 -3.63 -15.67 10.63
CA THR A 629 -2.57 -14.77 10.16
C THR A 629 -3.21 -13.59 9.45
N LEU A 630 -3.22 -12.43 10.10
CA LEU A 630 -3.87 -11.23 9.59
C LEU A 630 -3.14 -10.70 8.36
N ASN A 631 -3.86 -10.55 7.25
CA ASN A 631 -3.31 -10.02 6.01
C ASN A 631 -4.37 -9.22 5.25
N SER A 632 -4.11 -7.93 5.04
CA SER A 632 -4.95 -7.03 4.25
C SER A 632 -4.25 -6.61 2.96
N SER A 633 -4.99 -6.03 2.02
CA SER A 633 -4.40 -5.40 0.83
C SER A 633 -3.58 -4.13 1.14
N GLY A 634 -3.72 -3.58 2.36
CA GLY A 634 -2.94 -2.44 2.86
C GLY A 634 -1.75 -2.89 3.72
N SER A 635 -1.29 -2.03 4.64
CA SER A 635 -0.15 -2.32 5.53
C SER A 635 -0.50 -3.15 6.77
N GLY A 636 -1.78 -3.43 7.00
CA GLY A 636 -2.27 -4.02 8.25
C GLY A 636 -3.75 -3.74 8.50
N PHE A 637 -4.17 -3.87 9.76
CA PHE A 637 -5.50 -3.50 10.24
C PHE A 637 -5.39 -2.51 11.41
N PRO A 638 -6.14 -1.40 11.38
CA PRO A 638 -6.16 -0.45 12.49
C PRO A 638 -6.94 -0.99 13.69
N ALA A 639 -6.67 -0.43 14.87
CA ALA A 639 -7.50 -0.60 16.06
C ALA A 639 -8.96 -0.20 15.75
N GLY A 640 -9.90 -0.98 16.25
CA GLY A 640 -11.33 -0.90 15.95
C GLY A 640 -11.78 -1.82 14.81
N THR A 641 -10.87 -2.47 14.09
CA THR A 641 -11.27 -3.49 13.11
C THR A 641 -11.93 -4.67 13.83
N HIS A 642 -13.19 -4.91 13.48
CA HIS A 642 -14.02 -5.96 14.06
C HIS A 642 -14.07 -7.16 13.11
N PHE A 643 -13.72 -8.35 13.63
CA PHE A 643 -13.69 -9.59 12.90
C PHE A 643 -14.78 -10.55 13.36
N VAL A 644 -15.40 -11.23 12.42
CA VAL A 644 -16.33 -12.34 12.66
C VAL A 644 -15.83 -13.59 11.94
N ASN A 645 -15.87 -14.72 12.62
CA ASN A 645 -15.63 -16.03 12.00
C ASN A 645 -16.90 -16.43 11.23
N THR A 646 -16.83 -16.59 9.91
CA THR A 646 -17.95 -17.08 9.11
C THR A 646 -17.76 -18.57 8.83
N ASN A 647 -18.55 -19.42 9.48
CA ASN A 647 -18.67 -20.83 9.13
C ASN A 647 -19.67 -20.98 7.98
N GLY A 648 -19.13 -21.12 6.76
CA GLY A 648 -19.90 -21.27 5.52
C GLY A 648 -19.18 -22.17 4.51
N GLY A 649 -18.81 -23.38 4.93
CA GLY A 649 -18.04 -24.36 4.15
C GLY A 649 -16.86 -24.91 4.92
N THR A 650 -16.26 -26.02 4.46
CA THR A 650 -15.25 -26.89 5.11
C THR A 650 -13.96 -26.24 5.63
N ALA A 651 -13.85 -24.91 5.68
CA ALA A 651 -12.76 -24.18 6.34
C ALA A 651 -13.26 -22.88 6.98
N PRO A 652 -12.96 -22.62 8.27
CA PRO A 652 -13.32 -21.36 8.93
C PRO A 652 -12.61 -20.19 8.27
N ALA A 653 -13.34 -19.09 8.04
CA ALA A 653 -12.81 -17.86 7.46
C ALA A 653 -13.17 -16.66 8.33
N PHE A 654 -12.21 -15.78 8.63
CA PHE A 654 -12.50 -14.52 9.29
C PHE A 654 -12.80 -13.44 8.28
N ARG A 655 -13.80 -12.61 8.54
CA ARG A 655 -14.14 -11.42 7.74
C ARG A 655 -14.23 -10.20 8.62
N VAL A 656 -13.92 -9.04 8.03
CA VAL A 656 -14.18 -7.76 8.70
C VAL A 656 -15.69 -7.50 8.67
N VAL A 657 -16.29 -7.23 9.83
CA VAL A 657 -17.74 -6.98 9.97
C VAL A 657 -18.16 -5.84 9.05
N GLY A 658 -19.25 -6.05 8.31
CA GLY A 658 -19.74 -5.11 7.29
C GLY A 658 -19.08 -5.25 5.92
N THR A 659 -18.15 -6.20 5.74
CA THR A 659 -17.47 -6.47 4.46
C THR A 659 -17.58 -7.93 4.06
N THR A 660 -17.26 -8.23 2.79
CA THR A 660 -17.09 -9.61 2.31
C THR A 660 -15.62 -10.05 2.29
N THR A 661 -14.67 -9.18 2.66
CA THR A 661 -13.23 -9.44 2.54
C THR A 661 -12.73 -10.39 3.62
N SER A 662 -11.94 -11.39 3.23
CA SER A 662 -11.20 -12.24 4.17
C SER A 662 -10.18 -11.42 4.94
N ALA A 663 -10.02 -11.71 6.22
CA ALA A 663 -9.10 -11.06 7.14
C ALA A 663 -7.66 -11.60 7.05
N GLY A 664 -7.45 -12.69 6.32
CA GLY A 664 -6.15 -13.31 6.14
C GLY A 664 -6.21 -14.83 5.99
N LEU A 665 -5.10 -15.49 6.27
CA LEU A 665 -4.96 -16.94 6.19
C LEU A 665 -5.37 -17.57 7.53
N VAL A 666 -6.26 -18.55 7.46
CA VAL A 666 -6.68 -19.35 8.62
C VAL A 666 -6.13 -20.77 8.46
N THR A 667 -5.47 -21.28 9.50
CA THR A 667 -5.01 -22.67 9.56
C THR A 667 -5.54 -23.33 10.83
N GLY A 668 -5.97 -24.59 10.73
CA GLY A 668 -6.67 -25.29 11.83
C GLY A 668 -8.17 -24.96 11.86
N SER A 669 -8.86 -25.40 12.90
CA SER A 669 -10.29 -25.17 13.09
C SER A 669 -10.66 -25.02 14.57
N ILE A 670 -11.78 -24.34 14.82
CA ILE A 670 -12.55 -24.43 16.05
C ILE A 670 -13.92 -24.89 15.57
N SER A 671 -14.23 -26.16 15.80
CA SER A 671 -15.45 -26.81 15.31
C SER A 671 -15.90 -27.80 16.37
N GLY A 672 -17.16 -27.71 16.79
CA GLY A 672 -17.70 -28.52 17.88
C GLY A 672 -17.79 -27.75 19.19
N LEU A 673 -18.06 -26.43 19.15
CA LEU A 673 -18.40 -25.69 20.35
C LEU A 673 -19.63 -26.36 20.99
N SER A 674 -19.56 -26.58 22.29
CA SER A 674 -20.61 -27.33 23.00
C SER A 674 -21.95 -26.57 22.98
N THR A 675 -23.06 -27.25 22.66
CA THR A 675 -24.45 -26.71 22.72
C THR A 675 -24.95 -26.46 24.15
N SER A 676 -24.05 -26.45 25.13
CA SER A 676 -24.29 -26.03 26.51
C SER A 676 -23.31 -24.91 26.88
N GLY A 677 -22.95 -24.09 25.89
CA GLY A 677 -21.88 -23.10 25.95
C GLY A 677 -20.48 -23.70 25.91
N ASP A 678 -19.50 -22.84 25.63
CA ASP A 678 -18.08 -23.16 25.61
C ASP A 678 -17.21 -21.96 26.05
N SER A 679 -15.89 -22.12 26.03
CA SER A 679 -14.92 -21.04 26.23
C SER A 679 -14.02 -20.89 25.01
N ILE A 680 -13.61 -19.66 24.70
CA ILE A 680 -12.59 -19.41 23.69
C ILE A 680 -11.49 -18.57 24.33
N LEU A 681 -10.26 -19.06 24.22
CA LEU A 681 -9.07 -18.36 24.67
C LEU A 681 -8.21 -17.98 23.47
N ALA A 682 -7.55 -16.83 23.56
CA ALA A 682 -6.64 -16.33 22.54
C ALA A 682 -5.24 -16.09 23.10
N TRP A 683 -4.22 -16.44 22.33
CA TRP A 683 -2.81 -16.14 22.63
C TRP A 683 -2.02 -15.79 21.36
N GLN A 684 -0.80 -15.31 21.54
CA GLN A 684 0.16 -15.12 20.46
C GLN A 684 1.49 -15.83 20.76
N GLY A 685 2.08 -16.44 19.73
CA GLY A 685 3.39 -17.08 19.82
C GLY A 685 3.31 -18.53 20.27
N VAL A 686 4.14 -18.91 21.23
CA VAL A 686 4.26 -20.30 21.68
C VAL A 686 3.04 -20.75 22.49
N THR A 687 2.70 -22.04 22.40
CA THR A 687 1.60 -22.64 23.15
C THR A 687 1.74 -22.38 24.66
N PRO A 688 0.70 -21.85 25.33
CA PRO A 688 0.77 -21.54 26.75
C PRO A 688 0.98 -22.78 27.61
N THR A 689 1.83 -22.64 28.64
CA THR A 689 2.07 -23.65 29.68
C THR A 689 2.19 -22.95 31.03
N SER A 690 2.18 -23.71 32.14
CA SER A 690 2.42 -23.16 33.48
C SER A 690 3.74 -22.37 33.60
N GLY A 691 4.76 -22.74 32.81
CA GLY A 691 6.06 -22.08 32.77
C GLY A 691 6.17 -20.86 31.84
N ASN A 692 5.18 -20.63 30.97
CA ASN A 692 5.16 -19.48 30.05
C ASN A 692 3.74 -18.91 29.92
N SER A 693 3.40 -18.00 30.84
CA SER A 693 2.08 -17.38 30.96
C SER A 693 1.91 -16.11 30.10
N ALA A 694 2.98 -15.63 29.45
CA ALA A 694 3.03 -14.30 28.83
C ALA A 694 2.37 -14.22 27.43
N ALA A 695 1.76 -15.29 26.94
CA ALA A 695 1.20 -15.37 25.60
C ALA A 695 -0.29 -15.01 25.52
N TRP A 696 -1.04 -15.09 26.62
CA TRP A 696 -2.49 -14.88 26.62
C TRP A 696 -2.87 -13.44 26.32
N ILE A 697 -3.80 -13.25 25.38
CA ILE A 697 -4.22 -11.92 24.93
C ILE A 697 -5.69 -11.60 25.25
N ALA A 698 -6.59 -12.59 25.24
CA ALA A 698 -8.00 -12.42 25.61
C ALA A 698 -8.69 -13.75 25.95
N GLY A 699 -9.84 -13.70 26.62
CA GLY A 699 -10.66 -14.88 26.90
C GLY A 699 -12.15 -14.57 27.02
N ILE A 700 -12.99 -15.46 26.52
CA ILE A 700 -14.44 -15.44 26.70
C ILE A 700 -14.89 -16.79 27.22
N ASN A 701 -15.81 -16.79 28.18
CA ASN A 701 -16.40 -18.00 28.71
C ASN A 701 -17.92 -17.84 28.77
N SER A 702 -18.66 -18.81 28.24
CA SER A 702 -20.13 -18.92 28.34
C SER A 702 -20.63 -18.99 29.78
N LYS A 703 -19.76 -19.39 30.71
CA LYS A 703 -20.05 -19.60 32.13
C LYS A 703 -19.05 -18.87 33.02
N ALA A 704 -19.33 -18.82 34.32
CA ALA A 704 -18.37 -18.36 35.30
C ALA A 704 -17.07 -19.19 35.22
N TRP A 705 -15.92 -18.52 35.28
CA TRP A 705 -14.60 -19.17 35.22
C TRP A 705 -14.41 -20.17 36.37
N TRP A 706 -13.74 -21.30 36.08
CA TRP A 706 -13.57 -22.37 37.05
C TRP A 706 -12.59 -21.99 38.18
N THR A 707 -13.06 -21.98 39.43
CA THR A 707 -12.26 -21.61 40.62
C THR A 707 -12.01 -22.75 41.60
N ALA A 708 -12.61 -23.94 41.40
CA ALA A 708 -12.44 -25.06 42.31
C ALA A 708 -11.00 -25.59 42.32
N ALA A 709 -10.55 -26.22 43.40
CA ALA A 709 -9.17 -26.74 43.48
C ALA A 709 -8.91 -27.94 42.55
N THR A 710 -9.96 -28.66 42.15
CA THR A 710 -9.87 -29.77 41.19
C THR A 710 -9.77 -29.24 39.77
N ASP A 711 -9.20 -30.03 38.86
CA ASP A 711 -9.23 -29.71 37.43
C ASP A 711 -10.68 -29.64 36.92
N PRO A 712 -10.96 -28.77 35.94
CA PRO A 712 -12.27 -28.75 35.29
C PRO A 712 -12.53 -30.08 34.59
N THR A 713 -13.79 -30.54 34.65
CA THR A 713 -14.17 -31.88 34.13
C THR A 713 -15.30 -31.83 33.10
N GLY A 714 -16.04 -30.72 33.01
CA GLY A 714 -17.04 -30.48 31.98
C GLY A 714 -16.44 -29.83 30.72
N THR A 715 -17.16 -29.92 29.60
CA THR A 715 -16.76 -29.40 28.27
C THR A 715 -16.86 -27.89 28.13
N ASN A 716 -17.36 -27.18 29.15
CA ASN A 716 -17.54 -25.72 29.16
C ASN A 716 -16.88 -25.04 30.37
N GLU A 717 -15.96 -25.75 31.03
CA GLU A 717 -15.36 -25.33 32.30
C GLU A 717 -13.87 -25.01 32.10
N SER A 718 -13.54 -23.73 31.90
CA SER A 718 -12.15 -23.29 31.76
C SER A 718 -11.74 -22.41 32.94
N ARG A 719 -10.51 -22.53 33.42
CA ARG A 719 -9.94 -21.57 34.38
C ARG A 719 -9.55 -20.29 33.65
N LEU A 720 -9.66 -19.15 34.32
CA LEU A 720 -9.10 -17.91 33.79
C LEU A 720 -7.56 -17.99 33.84
N PRO A 721 -6.85 -17.82 32.72
CA PRO A 721 -5.39 -17.73 32.73
C PRO A 721 -4.91 -16.57 33.62
N ALA A 722 -3.83 -16.78 34.39
CA ALA A 722 -3.35 -15.81 35.37
C ALA A 722 -2.90 -14.45 34.77
N ALA A 723 -2.56 -14.42 33.48
CA ALA A 723 -2.23 -13.19 32.75
C ALA A 723 -3.46 -12.37 32.35
N LEU A 724 -4.67 -12.94 32.45
CA LEU A 724 -5.93 -12.28 32.12
C LEU A 724 -6.66 -11.84 33.39
N THR A 725 -7.33 -10.69 33.31
CA THR A 725 -8.13 -10.13 34.41
C THR A 725 -9.59 -10.05 33.97
N LEU A 726 -10.48 -10.70 34.73
CA LEU A 726 -11.93 -10.66 34.50
C LEU A 726 -12.43 -9.21 34.53
N GLY A 727 -13.24 -8.84 33.54
CA GLY A 727 -13.78 -7.49 33.40
C GLY A 727 -12.83 -6.50 32.72
N THR A 728 -11.61 -6.91 32.38
CA THR A 728 -10.61 -6.04 31.70
C THR A 728 -10.07 -6.66 30.42
N THR A 729 -9.62 -7.92 30.47
CA THR A 729 -9.04 -8.64 29.31
C THR A 729 -9.74 -9.97 29.07
N ALA A 730 -10.71 -10.31 29.90
CA ALA A 730 -11.57 -11.48 29.73
C ALA A 730 -12.98 -11.19 30.24
N ILE A 731 -13.95 -11.92 29.68
CA ILE A 731 -15.37 -11.82 30.04
C ILE A 731 -15.96 -13.19 30.35
N GLN A 732 -16.96 -13.20 31.22
CA GLN A 732 -17.87 -14.32 31.43
C GLN A 732 -19.29 -13.90 31.05
N LEU A 733 -20.01 -14.76 30.34
CA LEU A 733 -21.37 -14.50 29.87
C LEU A 733 -22.47 -14.96 30.85
N SER A 734 -22.06 -15.52 31.99
CA SER A 734 -22.94 -15.79 33.11
C SER A 734 -22.19 -15.60 34.42
N SER A 735 -22.87 -15.00 35.41
CA SER A 735 -22.37 -14.86 36.78
C SER A 735 -22.87 -15.96 37.72
N THR A 736 -23.65 -16.91 37.22
CA THR A 736 -24.16 -18.06 37.99
C THR A 736 -23.49 -19.35 37.52
N ALA A 737 -23.79 -20.46 38.19
CA ALA A 737 -23.35 -21.79 37.74
C ALA A 737 -24.08 -22.28 36.47
N THR A 738 -25.06 -21.52 35.97
CA THR A 738 -25.82 -21.83 34.74
C THR A 738 -25.18 -21.12 33.56
N GLU A 739 -24.83 -21.90 32.56
CA GLU A 739 -24.30 -21.53 31.26
C GLU A 739 -25.28 -20.73 30.39
N VAL A 740 -24.74 -20.05 29.37
CA VAL A 740 -25.49 -19.54 28.21
C VAL A 740 -24.81 -19.98 26.92
N ASP A 741 -25.59 -20.37 25.91
CA ASP A 741 -25.01 -20.96 24.70
C ASP A 741 -24.37 -19.90 23.79
N ASN A 742 -25.02 -18.74 23.72
CA ASN A 742 -24.63 -17.64 22.83
C ASN A 742 -24.64 -16.29 23.56
N GLY A 743 -23.79 -15.37 23.12
CA GLY A 743 -23.82 -13.98 23.54
C GLY A 743 -23.16 -13.04 22.53
N ALA A 744 -23.67 -11.81 22.47
CA ALA A 744 -23.05 -10.74 21.70
C ALA A 744 -23.05 -9.41 22.45
N PHE A 745 -21.93 -8.71 22.32
CA PHE A 745 -21.78 -7.32 22.72
C PHE A 745 -22.57 -6.42 21.77
N ASN A 746 -23.56 -5.69 22.31
CA ASN A 746 -24.38 -4.76 21.55
C ASN A 746 -24.61 -3.49 22.36
N LEU A 747 -24.45 -2.33 21.72
CA LEU A 747 -24.75 -1.02 22.32
C LEU A 747 -26.01 -0.41 21.69
N THR A 748 -26.63 0.52 22.41
CA THR A 748 -27.66 1.40 21.85
C THR A 748 -27.21 2.86 22.03
N PRO A 749 -26.81 3.57 20.96
CA PRO A 749 -26.70 3.13 19.55
C PRO A 749 -25.58 2.09 19.33
N ASN A 750 -25.66 1.33 18.23
CA ASN A 750 -24.79 0.17 17.92
C ASN A 750 -23.39 0.57 17.40
N SER A 751 -22.71 1.43 18.13
CA SER A 751 -21.39 1.96 17.80
C SER A 751 -20.64 2.36 19.07
N PHE A 752 -19.34 2.08 19.11
CA PHE A 752 -18.43 2.53 20.15
C PHE A 752 -17.43 3.54 19.59
N THR A 753 -17.16 4.62 20.34
CA THR A 753 -16.10 5.58 20.02
C THR A 753 -15.37 5.95 21.32
N GLY A 754 -14.05 5.81 21.35
CA GLY A 754 -13.24 6.07 22.54
C GLY A 754 -11.86 5.41 22.49
N THR A 755 -11.13 5.43 23.60
CA THR A 755 -9.80 4.80 23.69
C THR A 755 -9.88 3.27 23.71
N ALA A 756 -8.76 2.60 23.46
CA ALA A 756 -8.64 1.15 23.56
C ALA A 756 -9.03 0.63 24.95
N ARG A 757 -8.64 1.34 26.03
CA ARG A 757 -9.03 1.03 27.41
C ARG A 757 -10.53 1.13 27.63
N ALA A 758 -11.16 2.21 27.16
CA ALA A 758 -12.60 2.38 27.28
C ALA A 758 -13.37 1.27 26.51
N ALA A 759 -12.89 0.91 25.32
CA ALA A 759 -13.45 -0.20 24.54
C ALA A 759 -13.31 -1.54 25.28
N ARG A 760 -12.13 -1.85 25.83
CA ARG A 760 -11.91 -3.04 26.67
C ARG A 760 -12.90 -3.10 27.84
N SER A 761 -13.06 -1.99 28.56
CA SER A 761 -13.96 -1.93 29.72
C SER A 761 -15.42 -2.08 29.33
N ALA A 762 -15.82 -1.55 28.17
CA ALA A 762 -17.18 -1.69 27.67
C ALA A 762 -17.47 -3.12 27.21
N VAL A 763 -16.57 -3.71 26.41
CA VAL A 763 -16.72 -5.06 25.86
C VAL A 763 -16.64 -6.12 26.97
N ASN A 764 -15.75 -5.97 27.95
CA ASN A 764 -15.63 -6.93 29.05
C ASN A 764 -16.61 -6.69 30.22
N ASN A 765 -17.60 -5.82 30.04
CA ASN A 765 -18.70 -5.63 30.99
C ASN A 765 -19.93 -6.43 30.56
N PHE A 766 -20.26 -7.49 31.31
CA PHE A 766 -21.42 -8.35 31.05
C PHE A 766 -22.76 -7.59 30.91
N ALA A 767 -22.92 -6.44 31.57
CA ALA A 767 -24.13 -5.64 31.45
C ALA A 767 -24.39 -5.11 30.02
N ASN A 768 -23.37 -5.09 29.16
CA ASN A 768 -23.47 -4.66 27.76
C ASN A 768 -23.70 -5.83 26.78
N TRP A 769 -24.02 -7.03 27.29
CA TRP A 769 -24.19 -8.23 26.47
C TRP A 769 -25.66 -8.66 26.42
N THR A 770 -26.05 -9.17 25.27
CA THR A 770 -27.31 -9.91 25.09
C THR A 770 -26.98 -11.38 24.93
N THR A 771 -27.58 -12.24 25.76
CA THR A 771 -27.35 -13.70 25.76
C THR A 771 -28.59 -14.48 25.33
N SER A 772 -28.41 -15.70 24.80
CA SER A 772 -29.48 -16.58 24.35
C SER A 772 -29.06 -18.05 24.40
N ASN A 773 -30.00 -18.95 24.73
CA ASN A 773 -29.84 -20.42 24.68
C ASN A 773 -30.49 -21.04 23.41
N SER A 774 -30.47 -20.26 22.35
CA SER A 774 -30.96 -20.57 21.02
C SER A 774 -30.20 -19.66 20.08
N LEU A 775 -30.06 -20.05 18.81
CA LEU A 775 -29.28 -19.32 17.80
C LEU A 775 -29.43 -17.80 17.96
N GLY A 776 -28.37 -17.20 18.49
CA GLY A 776 -28.37 -15.85 19.03
C GLY A 776 -27.79 -14.79 18.09
N PRO A 777 -27.85 -13.51 18.48
CA PRO A 777 -27.36 -12.40 17.67
C PRO A 777 -25.83 -12.46 17.53
N VAL A 778 -25.32 -12.13 16.34
CA VAL A 778 -23.91 -11.85 16.08
C VAL A 778 -23.66 -10.36 16.36
N SER A 779 -22.56 -10.03 17.05
CA SER A 779 -22.23 -8.62 17.29
C SER A 779 -21.99 -7.90 15.96
N THR A 780 -22.68 -6.78 15.78
CA THR A 780 -22.50 -5.88 14.62
C THR A 780 -22.01 -4.51 15.04
N THR A 781 -21.60 -4.35 16.31
CA THR A 781 -21.13 -3.07 16.83
C THR A 781 -19.93 -2.60 16.02
N THR A 782 -19.98 -1.35 15.58
CA THR A 782 -18.84 -0.68 14.93
C THR A 782 -17.96 -0.01 15.97
N PHE A 783 -16.63 -0.07 15.79
CA PHE A 783 -15.68 0.49 16.74
C PHE A 783 -14.82 1.56 16.06
N SER A 784 -14.75 2.74 16.68
CA SER A 784 -13.80 3.79 16.35
C SER A 784 -12.86 3.99 17.53
N ILE A 785 -11.71 3.32 17.48
CA ILE A 785 -10.69 3.42 18.52
C ILE A 785 -9.82 4.64 18.25
N GLN A 786 -9.79 5.54 19.23
CA GLN A 786 -9.00 6.76 19.21
C GLN A 786 -7.72 6.57 20.02
N PRO A 787 -6.59 7.17 19.61
CA PRO A 787 -5.37 7.14 20.42
C PRO A 787 -5.62 7.85 21.76
N ASN A 788 -4.98 7.36 22.82
CA ASN A 788 -4.94 8.05 24.09
C ASN A 788 -4.17 9.37 23.97
N GLN A 789 -4.65 10.42 24.64
CA GLN A 789 -4.06 11.75 24.59
C GLN A 789 -3.52 12.11 25.97
N ALA A 790 -2.40 12.84 26.01
CA ALA A 790 -1.82 13.24 27.29
C ALA A 790 -2.71 14.30 27.96
N PRO A 791 -2.66 14.40 29.31
CA PRO A 791 -3.25 15.52 30.02
C PRO A 791 -2.74 16.86 29.49
N THR A 792 -3.59 17.87 29.51
CA THR A 792 -3.31 19.19 28.90
C THR A 792 -3.19 20.32 29.91
N ASP A 793 -3.69 20.13 31.12
CA ASP A 793 -3.52 21.13 32.18
C ASP A 793 -3.54 20.52 33.59
N ILE A 794 -2.92 21.25 34.54
CA ILE A 794 -3.03 21.01 35.98
C ILE A 794 -3.59 22.27 36.65
N SER A 795 -4.60 22.10 37.50
CA SER A 795 -5.16 23.16 38.33
C SER A 795 -4.91 22.88 39.80
N LEU A 796 -4.79 23.96 40.59
CA LEU A 796 -4.61 23.89 42.05
C LEU A 796 -5.65 24.80 42.71
N SER A 797 -6.38 24.26 43.69
CA SER A 797 -7.50 24.98 44.32
C SER A 797 -7.10 26.22 45.11
N ASN A 798 -5.86 26.29 45.60
CA ASN A 798 -5.31 27.43 46.31
C ASN A 798 -3.78 27.46 46.11
N SER A 799 -3.23 28.63 45.81
CA SER A 799 -1.81 28.83 45.47
C SER A 799 -1.06 29.67 46.51
N SER A 800 -1.55 29.70 47.75
CA SER A 800 -0.90 30.42 48.85
C SER A 800 -0.91 29.63 50.16
N VAL A 801 0.09 29.84 51.00
CA VAL A 801 0.18 29.27 52.34
C VAL A 801 0.85 30.27 53.28
N ALA A 802 0.36 30.40 54.51
CA ALA A 802 1.00 31.27 55.50
C ALA A 802 2.35 30.72 55.92
N GLU A 803 3.28 31.63 56.23
CA GLU A 803 4.54 31.26 56.86
C GLU A 803 4.34 30.67 58.27
N ASN A 804 5.40 30.12 58.86
CA ASN A 804 5.43 29.54 60.21
C ASN A 804 4.50 28.32 60.45
N LEU A 805 3.78 27.86 59.43
CA LEU A 805 2.99 26.63 59.50
C LEU A 805 3.89 25.38 59.47
N PRO A 806 3.51 24.31 60.19
CA PRO A 806 4.31 23.09 60.24
C PRO A 806 4.39 22.37 58.88
N THR A 807 5.40 21.51 58.73
CA THR A 807 5.53 20.61 57.57
C THR A 807 4.28 19.75 57.42
N GLY A 808 3.86 19.49 56.17
CA GLY A 808 2.67 18.71 55.86
C GLY A 808 1.40 19.53 55.76
N THR A 809 1.48 20.85 55.91
CA THR A 809 0.36 21.78 55.72
C THR A 809 -0.13 21.71 54.27
N THR A 810 -1.44 21.56 54.07
CA THR A 810 -2.05 21.55 52.75
C THR A 810 -2.01 22.95 52.12
N VAL A 811 -1.45 23.04 50.91
CA VAL A 811 -1.50 24.26 50.10
C VAL A 811 -2.82 24.29 49.31
N GLY A 812 -3.14 23.19 48.62
CA GLY A 812 -4.38 23.04 47.86
C GLY A 812 -4.55 21.63 47.28
N THR A 813 -5.67 21.42 46.58
CA THR A 813 -5.99 20.18 45.88
C THR A 813 -5.72 20.33 44.39
N LEU A 814 -5.04 19.35 43.81
CA LEU A 814 -4.69 19.23 42.41
C LEU A 814 -5.83 18.58 41.62
N SER A 815 -6.07 19.08 40.42
CA SER A 815 -6.91 18.47 39.39
C SER A 815 -6.23 18.59 38.02
N ALA A 816 -6.69 17.81 37.04
CA ALA A 816 -6.16 17.83 35.69
C ALA A 816 -7.27 17.97 34.65
N THR A 817 -6.90 18.47 33.48
CA THR A 817 -7.77 18.52 32.29
C THR A 817 -7.17 17.61 31.23
N ASP A 818 -7.99 16.71 30.70
CA ASP A 818 -7.57 15.72 29.72
C ASP A 818 -8.60 15.64 28.59
N PRO A 819 -8.17 15.53 27.31
CA PRO A 819 -9.09 15.30 26.19
C PRO A 819 -9.89 13.99 26.29
N ASN A 820 -9.38 12.98 26.98
CA ASN A 820 -10.04 11.70 27.21
C ASN A 820 -11.06 11.81 28.36
N THR A 821 -12.32 11.45 28.09
CA THR A 821 -13.41 11.47 29.09
C THR A 821 -13.34 10.23 29.99
N ASP A 822 -13.45 10.41 31.31
CA ASP A 822 -13.46 9.37 32.36
C ASP A 822 -12.11 8.67 32.66
N GLU A 823 -11.10 9.48 32.95
CA GLU A 823 -9.79 9.01 33.40
C GLU A 823 -9.47 9.36 34.86
N SER A 824 -8.63 8.53 35.46
CA SER A 824 -8.07 8.75 36.79
C SER A 824 -6.65 9.27 36.67
N PHE A 825 -6.33 10.32 37.44
CA PHE A 825 -5.02 10.97 37.38
C PHE A 825 -4.17 10.68 38.61
N THR A 826 -2.87 10.50 38.40
CA THR A 826 -1.88 10.41 39.47
C THR A 826 -0.97 11.63 39.45
N PHE A 827 -0.82 12.30 40.58
CA PHE A 827 0.02 13.49 40.71
C PHE A 827 1.35 13.16 41.40
N SER A 828 2.44 13.77 40.94
CA SER A 828 3.77 13.60 41.52
C SER A 828 4.62 14.86 41.33
N LEU A 829 5.77 14.91 42.00
CA LEU A 829 6.77 15.95 41.82
C LEU A 829 7.97 15.34 41.08
N PRO A 830 8.26 15.74 39.83
CA PRO A 830 9.42 15.24 39.11
C PRO A 830 10.72 15.71 39.78
N ALA A 831 11.78 14.91 39.65
CA ALA A 831 13.12 15.26 40.11
C ALA A 831 13.76 16.33 39.22
N GLY A 832 14.55 17.23 39.80
CA GLY A 832 15.29 18.28 39.08
C GLY A 832 14.92 19.72 39.45
N PRO A 833 13.62 20.12 39.43
CA PRO A 833 13.20 21.45 39.85
C PRO A 833 13.59 21.74 41.30
N ALA A 834 14.34 22.82 41.52
CA ALA A 834 14.97 23.12 42.80
C ALA A 834 13.96 23.28 43.95
N ASP A 835 12.80 23.90 43.66
CA ASP A 835 11.80 24.19 44.70
C ASP A 835 10.93 22.98 45.05
N ASN A 836 10.92 21.91 44.25
CA ASN A 836 10.11 20.72 44.54
C ASN A 836 10.52 20.05 45.87
N VAL A 837 11.75 20.27 46.35
CA VAL A 837 12.22 19.75 47.64
C VAL A 837 11.46 20.32 48.85
N PHE A 838 10.84 21.50 48.71
CA PHE A 838 10.08 22.15 49.78
C PHE A 838 8.61 21.72 49.82
N PHE A 839 8.18 20.81 48.94
CA PHE A 839 6.79 20.37 48.81
C PHE A 839 6.70 18.85 48.69
N SER A 840 5.49 18.33 48.90
CA SER A 840 5.15 16.91 48.74
C SER A 840 3.74 16.77 48.18
N VAL A 841 3.44 15.61 47.57
CA VAL A 841 2.11 15.28 47.07
C VAL A 841 1.61 14.02 47.77
N ALA A 842 0.39 14.09 48.33
CA ALA A 842 -0.30 12.97 48.94
C ALA A 842 -1.65 12.76 48.25
N GLY A 843 -1.77 11.73 47.40
CA GLY A 843 -2.92 11.57 46.51
C GLY A 843 -2.99 12.72 45.50
N ASN A 844 -3.99 13.59 45.63
CA ASN A 844 -4.12 14.83 44.87
C ASN A 844 -3.92 16.10 45.72
N SER A 845 -3.38 15.98 46.94
CA SER A 845 -3.13 17.12 47.83
C SER A 845 -1.68 17.58 47.73
N LEU A 846 -1.44 18.84 47.33
CA LEU A 846 -0.13 19.48 47.40
C LEU A 846 0.08 20.01 48.83
N ARG A 847 1.21 19.64 49.45
CA ARG A 847 1.53 19.95 50.85
C ARG A 847 2.93 20.52 51.00
N THR A 848 3.16 21.30 52.04
CA THR A 848 4.49 21.78 52.41
C THR A 848 5.34 20.60 52.91
N ALA A 849 6.64 20.61 52.59
CA ALA A 849 7.64 19.69 53.15
C ALA A 849 8.65 20.41 54.07
N ALA A 850 8.51 21.74 54.19
CA ALA A 850 9.27 22.61 55.08
C ALA A 850 8.33 23.61 55.78
N SER A 851 8.83 24.25 56.85
CA SER A 851 8.26 25.51 57.35
C SER A 851 8.86 26.66 56.53
N PHE A 852 8.04 27.66 56.23
CA PHE A 852 8.43 28.82 55.42
C PHE A 852 8.60 30.06 56.30
N ASN A 853 9.48 30.96 55.85
CA ASN A 853 9.69 32.30 56.42
C ASN A 853 9.56 33.29 55.25
N PHE A 854 8.64 34.25 55.38
CA PHE A 854 8.28 35.16 54.31
C PHE A 854 9.42 36.12 53.96
N GLU A 855 10.14 36.65 54.95
CA GLU A 855 11.23 37.60 54.74
C GLU A 855 12.43 36.99 54.01
N ALA A 856 12.66 35.68 54.20
CA ALA A 856 13.68 34.93 53.50
C ALA A 856 13.27 34.70 52.04
N ARG A 857 12.03 34.25 51.81
CA ARG A 857 11.51 34.00 50.46
C ARG A 857 9.98 33.92 50.45
N SER A 858 9.35 34.81 49.70
CA SER A 858 7.89 34.93 49.62
C SER A 858 7.24 34.13 48.47
N SER A 859 8.01 33.44 47.62
CA SER A 859 7.47 32.72 46.46
C SER A 859 8.35 31.55 45.99
N TYR A 860 7.68 30.45 45.60
CA TYR A 860 8.29 29.20 45.13
C TYR A 860 7.66 28.73 43.81
N GLN A 861 8.48 28.20 42.90
CA GLN A 861 8.06 27.64 41.61
C GLN A 861 8.04 26.11 41.66
N VAL A 862 6.88 25.52 41.94
CA VAL A 862 6.71 24.07 42.09
C VAL A 862 6.26 23.47 40.77
N THR A 863 7.04 22.54 40.22
CA THR A 863 6.61 21.78 39.04
C THR A 863 5.89 20.52 39.48
N VAL A 864 4.64 20.37 39.09
CA VAL A 864 3.82 19.18 39.34
C VAL A 864 3.67 18.40 38.04
N ARG A 865 3.79 17.08 38.12
CA ARG A 865 3.49 16.13 37.04
C ARG A 865 2.15 15.47 37.29
N VAL A 866 1.30 15.47 36.27
CA VAL A 866 0.15 14.56 36.20
C VAL A 866 0.47 13.43 35.22
N ALA A 867 0.07 12.21 35.58
CA ALA A 867 0.01 11.06 34.68
C ALA A 867 -1.44 10.60 34.54
N ASP A 868 -1.86 10.32 33.31
CA ASP A 868 -3.08 9.58 33.06
C ASP A 868 -2.90 8.08 33.41
N VAL A 869 -3.94 7.29 33.17
CA VAL A 869 -3.95 5.85 33.47
C VAL A 869 -3.13 5.01 32.48
N GLU A 870 -2.83 5.53 31.29
CA GLU A 870 -1.99 4.87 30.28
C GLU A 870 -0.53 5.36 30.32
N GLY A 871 -0.19 6.24 31.27
CA GLY A 871 1.15 6.71 31.57
C GLY A 871 1.61 7.92 30.76
N LEU A 872 0.75 8.57 29.96
CA LEU A 872 1.11 9.85 29.36
C LEU A 872 1.11 10.94 30.43
N THR A 873 2.05 11.87 30.32
CA THR A 873 2.32 12.83 31.40
C THR A 873 2.32 14.27 30.91
N PHE A 874 1.98 15.17 31.82
CA PHE A 874 2.06 16.60 31.63
C PHE A 874 2.62 17.27 32.88
N ASP A 875 3.56 18.20 32.68
CA ASP A 875 4.21 18.94 33.75
C ASP A 875 3.75 20.40 33.71
N LYS A 876 3.31 20.93 34.85
CA LYS A 876 3.00 22.35 35.02
C LYS A 876 3.76 22.95 36.18
N GLN A 877 4.39 24.09 35.92
CA GLN A 877 4.95 24.92 36.96
C GLN A 877 3.85 25.79 37.59
N LEU A 878 3.71 25.69 38.91
CA LEU A 878 2.76 26.44 39.73
C LEU A 878 3.55 27.37 40.65
N THR A 879 3.09 28.61 40.78
CA THR A 879 3.65 29.57 41.74
C THR A 879 2.92 29.46 43.07
N ILE A 880 3.64 29.12 44.14
CA ILE A 880 3.12 29.11 45.50
C ILE A 880 3.61 30.36 46.22
N SER A 881 2.68 31.20 46.68
CA SER A 881 2.99 32.42 47.42
C SER A 881 2.97 32.15 48.92
N ILE A 882 4.01 32.58 49.63
CA ILE A 882 4.00 32.59 51.08
C ILE A 882 3.36 33.91 51.52
N THR A 883 2.43 33.87 52.48
CA THR A 883 1.84 35.09 53.05
C THR A 883 2.50 35.42 54.38
N ASP A 884 2.87 36.69 54.54
CA ASP A 884 3.46 37.28 55.75
C ASP A 884 2.50 37.18 56.95
N VAL A 885 3.06 36.92 58.13
CA VAL A 885 2.35 36.94 59.42
C VAL A 885 3.20 37.70 60.44
N LEU A 886 2.77 38.89 60.85
CA LEU A 886 3.46 39.70 61.89
C LEU A 886 3.72 38.90 63.18
N THR A 887 4.98 38.84 63.60
CA THR A 887 5.39 38.09 64.81
C THR A 887 6.03 38.94 65.93
N GLU A 888 6.47 40.18 65.71
CA GLU A 888 7.04 41.04 66.78
C GLU A 888 6.90 42.56 66.57
N SER A 889 6.93 43.33 67.68
CA SER A 889 7.15 44.79 67.69
C SER A 889 8.62 45.10 68.00
N THR A 890 9.25 45.93 67.18
CA THR A 890 10.68 46.26 67.27
C THR A 890 11.00 47.25 68.39
N GLY A 891 10.02 47.97 68.95
CA GLY A 891 10.26 48.92 70.03
C GLY A 891 9.06 49.77 70.42
N ILE A 892 9.26 50.66 71.39
CA ILE A 892 8.27 51.66 71.81
C ILE A 892 8.94 53.02 71.91
N ASP A 893 8.22 54.05 71.51
CA ASP A 893 8.66 55.43 71.53
C ASP A 893 7.60 56.27 72.27
N VAL A 894 7.98 56.84 73.41
CA VAL A 894 7.06 57.55 74.32
C VAL A 894 7.22 59.03 74.13
N GLN A 895 6.12 59.73 73.86
CA GLN A 895 6.11 61.17 73.62
C GLN A 895 7.19 61.58 72.57
N PRO A 896 7.03 61.11 71.32
CA PRO A 896 8.03 61.10 70.25
C PRO A 896 9.52 61.22 70.64
N GLY A 897 10.00 60.37 71.54
CA GLY A 897 11.42 60.26 71.86
C GLY A 897 11.97 61.38 72.74
N GLN A 898 11.11 62.18 73.38
CA GLN A 898 11.54 63.18 74.34
C GLN A 898 12.35 62.53 75.46
N THR A 899 13.43 63.19 75.89
CA THR A 899 14.35 62.59 76.87
C THR A 899 13.72 62.50 78.26
N GLN A 900 12.56 63.14 78.47
CA GLN A 900 11.81 63.15 79.73
C GLN A 900 10.31 62.95 79.54
N ARG A 901 9.63 62.44 80.58
CA ARG A 901 8.32 61.76 80.45
C ARG A 901 7.28 62.22 81.48
N SER A 902 7.35 63.47 81.95
CA SER A 902 6.37 64.03 82.90
C SER A 902 4.93 64.06 82.36
N TYR A 903 4.79 64.32 81.06
CA TYR A 903 3.51 64.30 80.35
C TYR A 903 3.63 63.38 79.12
N VAL A 904 2.63 62.51 78.94
CA VAL A 904 2.58 61.57 77.81
C VAL A 904 1.23 61.73 77.12
N ARG A 905 1.24 62.31 75.92
CA ARG A 905 0.09 62.35 75.01
C ARG A 905 0.17 61.26 73.96
N TYR A 906 1.35 61.03 73.40
CA TYR A 906 1.56 60.08 72.32
C TYR A 906 2.40 58.88 72.77
N LEU A 907 2.00 57.71 72.30
CA LEU A 907 2.75 56.47 72.43
C LEU A 907 2.84 55.79 71.07
N ASP A 908 4.05 55.62 70.53
CA ASP A 908 4.28 54.97 69.25
C ASP A 908 4.87 53.58 69.47
N LEU A 909 4.20 52.56 68.94
CA LEU A 909 4.75 51.21 68.83
C LEU A 909 5.44 51.06 67.47
N LEU A 910 6.68 50.57 67.48
CA LEU A 910 7.52 50.45 66.30
C LEU A 910 7.43 49.04 65.71
N PHE A 911 7.38 48.96 64.39
CA PHE A 911 7.38 47.72 63.62
C PHE A 911 8.36 47.80 62.45
N THR A 912 8.71 46.65 61.86
CA THR A 912 9.61 46.61 60.70
C THR A 912 8.93 47.18 59.45
N THR A 913 7.64 46.90 59.25
CA THR A 913 6.84 47.36 58.10
C THR A 913 5.49 47.96 58.55
N GLY A 914 4.80 48.66 57.66
CA GLY A 914 3.55 49.39 57.96
C GLY A 914 2.28 48.87 57.27
N SER A 915 2.42 47.96 56.29
CA SER A 915 1.33 47.53 55.40
C SER A 915 0.19 46.82 56.13
N GLU A 916 0.49 46.16 57.25
CA GLU A 916 -0.45 45.31 57.97
C GLU A 916 -0.99 45.95 59.26
N LEU A 917 -0.45 47.12 59.64
CA LEU A 917 -0.79 47.80 60.89
C LEU A 917 -2.25 48.26 60.95
N ALA A 918 -2.87 48.54 59.80
CA ALA A 918 -4.26 48.98 59.74
C ALA A 918 -5.24 47.92 60.29
N ALA A 919 -4.99 46.64 60.00
CA ALA A 919 -5.78 45.53 60.56
C ALA A 919 -5.50 45.32 62.05
N LEU A 920 -4.26 45.60 62.49
CA LEU A 920 -3.86 45.54 63.89
C LEU A 920 -4.55 46.58 64.77
N ILE A 921 -4.55 47.85 64.39
CA ILE A 921 -5.13 48.92 65.20
C ILE A 921 -6.67 48.98 65.16
N GLY A 922 -7.29 48.37 64.16
CA GLY A 922 -8.74 48.25 64.05
C GLY A 922 -9.33 47.11 64.87
N GLY A 923 -8.53 46.08 65.18
CA GLY A 923 -8.91 44.99 66.06
C GLY A 923 -8.63 45.32 67.52
N ASN A 924 -9.38 44.74 68.44
CA ASN A 924 -9.17 44.91 69.88
C ASN A 924 -7.92 44.16 70.38
N ARG A 925 -6.77 44.41 69.72
CA ARG A 925 -5.52 43.65 69.78
C ARG A 925 -4.42 44.31 70.62
N PHE A 926 -4.77 45.37 71.37
CA PHE A 926 -3.88 46.07 72.29
C PHE A 926 -4.49 46.15 73.69
N GLN A 927 -3.68 45.91 74.71
CA GLN A 927 -4.04 46.10 76.11
C GLN A 927 -2.98 46.96 76.80
N LEU A 928 -3.39 48.09 77.40
CA LEU A 928 -2.51 48.94 78.19
C LEU A 928 -2.86 48.80 79.68
N THR A 929 -1.92 48.32 80.47
CA THR A 929 -2.07 48.14 81.91
C THR A 929 -1.20 49.15 82.65
N LYS A 930 -1.81 49.93 83.54
CA LYS A 930 -1.11 50.83 84.47
C LYS A 930 -0.90 50.13 85.80
N ASN A 931 0.34 50.11 86.27
CA ASN A 931 0.70 49.73 87.63
C ASN A 931 1.05 50.99 88.44
N ASP A 932 0.94 50.88 89.76
CA ASP A 932 1.45 51.92 90.67
C ASP A 932 2.99 52.04 90.62
N LEU A 933 3.56 52.99 91.37
CA LEU A 933 5.00 53.28 91.39
C LEU A 933 5.87 52.10 91.86
N ASN A 934 5.26 51.07 92.46
CA ASN A 934 5.93 49.86 92.92
C ASN A 934 5.76 48.67 91.96
N GLY A 935 4.92 48.82 90.92
CA GLY A 935 4.64 47.78 89.93
C GLY A 935 3.65 46.71 90.40
N VAL A 936 2.84 46.95 91.43
CA VAL A 936 2.07 45.87 92.12
C VAL A 936 0.56 45.93 91.86
N ASN A 937 -0.02 47.11 91.62
CA ASN A 937 -1.46 47.29 91.49
C ASN A 937 -1.88 47.58 90.03
N PRO A 938 -2.08 46.55 89.18
CA PRO A 938 -2.45 46.74 87.78
C PRO A 938 -3.90 47.21 87.63
N VAL A 939 -4.11 48.21 86.77
CA VAL A 939 -5.40 48.75 86.37
C VAL A 939 -5.39 48.87 84.84
N ASN A 940 -6.42 48.35 84.18
CA ASN A 940 -6.55 48.48 82.73
C ASN A 940 -6.80 49.95 82.36
N VAL A 941 -6.02 50.47 81.42
CA VAL A 941 -6.23 51.79 80.82
C VAL A 941 -7.12 51.58 79.60
N PRO A 942 -8.35 52.13 79.59
CA PRO A 942 -9.24 51.96 78.44
C PRO A 942 -8.61 52.52 77.17
N LEU A 943 -8.47 51.67 76.16
CA LEU A 943 -8.09 52.05 74.80
C LEU A 943 -9.33 51.93 73.91
N THR A 944 -9.52 52.90 73.00
CA THR A 944 -10.60 52.87 72.03
C THR A 944 -10.03 53.01 70.62
N ALA A 945 -10.70 52.45 69.62
CA ALA A 945 -10.22 52.47 68.24
C ALA A 945 -9.87 53.89 67.73
N GLY A 946 -10.62 54.91 68.17
CA GLY A 946 -10.37 56.31 67.80
C GLY A 946 -9.09 56.93 68.37
N MET A 947 -8.41 56.25 69.32
CA MET A 947 -7.11 56.68 69.84
C MET A 947 -5.95 56.24 68.95
N PHE A 948 -6.16 55.27 68.05
CA PHE A 948 -5.08 54.70 67.25
C PHE A 948 -4.98 55.35 65.87
N SER A 949 -3.75 55.45 65.37
CA SER A 949 -3.45 55.83 63.99
C SER A 949 -2.17 55.15 63.50
N THR A 950 -2.04 54.98 62.19
CA THR A 950 -0.79 54.49 61.57
C THR A 950 0.04 55.67 61.05
N ILE A 951 1.34 55.63 61.31
CA ILE A 951 2.32 56.61 60.80
C ILE A 951 3.53 55.84 60.27
N GLY A 952 3.55 55.57 58.96
CA GLY A 952 4.58 54.70 58.37
C GLY A 952 4.51 53.29 58.97
N ASN A 953 5.60 52.87 59.60
CA ASN A 953 5.73 51.59 60.33
C ASN A 953 5.43 51.72 61.84
N ARG A 954 4.70 52.76 62.26
CA ARG A 954 4.36 53.02 63.66
C ARG A 954 2.86 52.94 63.90
N ALA A 955 2.46 52.28 64.98
CA ALA A 955 1.10 52.37 65.52
C ALA A 955 1.10 53.37 66.68
N ARG A 956 0.48 54.54 66.47
CA ARG A 956 0.40 55.64 67.44
C ARG A 956 -0.88 55.56 68.25
N ILE A 957 -0.78 55.74 69.56
CA ILE A 957 -1.89 56.00 70.49
C ILE A 957 -1.86 57.49 70.89
N ASP A 958 -2.94 58.23 70.66
CA ASP A 958 -3.15 59.60 71.16
C ASP A 958 -4.11 59.57 72.36
N PHE A 959 -3.58 59.86 73.55
CA PHE A 959 -4.38 59.97 74.79
C PHE A 959 -5.17 61.30 74.89
N GLY A 960 -5.09 62.15 73.86
CA GLY A 960 -5.77 63.44 73.78
C GLY A 960 -5.03 64.55 74.53
N VAL A 961 -5.58 65.77 74.49
CA VAL A 961 -4.96 66.98 75.05
C VAL A 961 -4.72 66.93 76.57
N ASN A 962 -5.43 66.06 77.29
CA ASN A 962 -5.25 65.87 78.72
C ASN A 962 -4.18 64.81 79.07
N GLY A 963 -3.68 64.08 78.07
CA GLY A 963 -2.65 63.07 78.22
C GLY A 963 -3.07 61.83 79.03
N LEU A 964 -2.12 60.92 79.19
CA LEU A 964 -2.23 59.69 79.95
C LEU A 964 -2.52 60.01 81.42
N GLY A 965 -3.67 59.52 81.92
CA GLY A 965 -4.18 59.85 83.26
C GLY A 965 -5.38 60.80 83.26
N GLY A 966 -5.76 61.36 82.11
CA GLY A 966 -7.01 62.12 81.92
C GLY A 966 -7.04 63.53 82.50
N ASN A 967 -6.15 63.86 83.44
CA ASN A 967 -5.89 65.23 83.90
C ASN A 967 -4.39 65.50 83.98
N ARG A 968 -3.92 66.42 83.14
CA ARG A 968 -2.49 66.73 83.00
C ARG A 968 -1.86 67.42 84.22
N ASN A 969 -2.67 67.96 85.12
CA ASN A 969 -2.20 68.67 86.32
C ASN A 969 -2.18 67.78 87.58
N THR A 970 -2.50 66.49 87.45
CA THR A 970 -2.53 65.54 88.56
C THR A 970 -1.58 64.37 88.32
N SER A 971 -1.21 63.72 89.41
CA SER A 971 -0.40 62.50 89.41
C SER A 971 -1.21 61.24 89.11
N ASP A 972 -2.45 61.37 88.64
CA ASP A 972 -3.33 60.21 88.44
C ASP A 972 -2.82 59.32 87.30
N GLY A 973 -2.01 59.86 86.39
CA GLY A 973 -1.28 59.09 85.39
C GLY A 973 0.12 58.64 85.84
N ASP A 974 0.52 58.82 87.10
CA ASP A 974 1.85 58.41 87.54
C ASP A 974 1.87 56.90 87.74
N GLY A 975 2.85 56.21 87.15
CA GLY A 975 2.87 54.76 87.17
C GLY A 975 3.86 54.12 86.20
N TYR A 976 3.90 52.79 86.29
CA TYR A 976 4.60 51.90 85.39
C TYR A 976 3.60 51.23 84.44
N TYR A 977 3.80 51.36 83.14
CA TYR A 977 2.84 50.95 82.12
C TYR A 977 3.38 49.75 81.33
N GLU A 978 2.52 48.77 81.10
CA GLU A 978 2.73 47.64 80.20
C GLU A 978 1.75 47.74 79.03
N ILE A 979 2.24 47.74 77.79
CA ILE A 979 1.41 47.56 76.61
C ILE A 979 1.64 46.17 76.03
N ALA A 980 0.58 45.37 75.97
CA ALA A 980 0.56 44.01 75.43
C ALA A 980 -0.18 43.97 74.08
N MET A 981 0.28 43.14 73.16
CA MET A 981 -0.16 43.08 71.76
C MET A 981 -0.45 41.63 71.35
N ASP A 982 -1.56 41.44 70.63
CA ASP A 982 -1.96 40.20 69.94
C ASP A 982 -1.62 40.35 68.44
N LEU A 983 -0.43 39.90 68.04
CA LEU A 983 0.08 40.13 66.68
C LEU A 983 -0.39 39.07 65.68
N ASP A 984 -0.53 37.83 66.13
CA ASP A 984 -0.93 36.68 65.31
C ASP A 984 -2.47 36.46 65.27
N SER A 985 -3.23 37.32 65.96
CA SER A 985 -4.69 37.29 66.02
C SER A 985 -5.26 36.01 66.64
N ASN A 986 -4.49 35.34 67.51
CA ASN A 986 -4.90 34.12 68.19
C ASN A 986 -5.80 34.40 69.42
N GLY A 987 -5.95 35.67 69.83
CA GLY A 987 -6.73 36.10 70.98
C GLY A 987 -5.98 36.14 72.32
N THR A 988 -4.69 35.81 72.33
CA THR A 988 -3.76 36.00 73.46
C THR A 988 -2.80 37.16 73.17
N PHE A 989 -2.18 37.72 74.22
CA PHE A 989 -1.26 38.86 74.08
C PHE A 989 0.16 38.41 74.41
N GLU A 990 0.99 38.21 73.39
CA GLU A 990 2.33 37.61 73.50
C GLU A 990 3.43 38.67 73.57
N THR A 991 3.26 39.80 72.87
CA THR A 991 4.31 40.83 72.75
C THR A 991 4.05 41.96 73.73
N LYS A 992 5.03 42.28 74.59
CA LYS A 992 4.91 43.31 75.64
C LYS A 992 5.99 44.38 75.53
N LYS A 993 5.64 45.63 75.81
CA LYS A 993 6.58 46.76 75.96
C LYS A 993 6.23 47.58 77.20
N TYR A 994 7.21 48.30 77.74
CA TYR A 994 7.11 48.96 79.03
C TYR A 994 7.54 50.42 78.97
N PHE A 995 6.91 51.27 79.78
CA PHE A 995 7.35 52.64 80.02
C PHE A 995 6.85 53.18 81.36
N TYR A 996 7.28 54.38 81.73
CA TYR A 996 6.81 55.05 82.94
C TYR A 996 6.42 56.50 82.67
N ARG A 997 5.59 57.05 83.55
CA ARG A 997 5.28 58.48 83.66
C ARG A 997 5.35 58.87 85.13
N LEU A 998 6.04 59.97 85.42
CA LEU A 998 6.08 60.60 86.75
C LEU A 998 5.85 62.10 86.58
N LEU A 999 4.71 62.61 87.06
CA LEU A 999 4.43 64.04 86.99
C LEU A 999 5.49 64.82 87.77
N GLY A 1000 6.19 65.70 87.07
CA GLY A 1000 7.23 66.55 87.63
C GLY A 1000 8.66 66.04 87.46
N ASP A 1001 8.84 64.81 86.96
CA ASP A 1001 10.15 64.27 86.55
C ASP A 1001 10.48 64.81 85.15
N VAL A 1002 11.24 65.90 85.13
CA VAL A 1002 11.62 66.62 83.91
C VAL A 1002 13.09 66.43 83.57
N ASN A 1003 13.82 65.58 84.29
CA ASN A 1003 15.16 65.13 83.92
C ASN A 1003 15.20 63.66 83.45
N GLY A 1004 14.13 62.89 83.67
CA GLY A 1004 13.97 61.50 83.23
C GLY A 1004 14.76 60.50 84.08
N ASP A 1005 15.18 60.89 85.28
CA ASP A 1005 16.00 60.05 86.18
C ASP A 1005 15.16 59.09 87.05
N ARG A 1006 13.84 59.04 86.80
CA ARG A 1006 12.85 58.21 87.48
C ARG A 1006 12.55 58.68 88.91
N LYS A 1007 12.94 59.91 89.27
CA LYS A 1007 12.72 60.55 90.57
C LYS A 1007 12.25 61.99 90.35
N VAL A 1008 11.44 62.48 91.28
CA VAL A 1008 11.03 63.89 91.32
C VAL A 1008 11.70 64.54 92.51
N ASP A 1009 12.69 65.40 92.28
CA ASP A 1009 13.42 66.09 93.34
C ASP A 1009 13.70 67.57 93.03
N SER A 1010 14.56 68.21 93.84
CA SER A 1010 14.88 69.63 93.69
C SER A 1010 15.56 69.96 92.35
N SER A 1011 16.18 68.98 91.70
CA SER A 1011 16.84 69.11 90.41
C SER A 1011 15.81 69.38 89.32
N ASP A 1012 14.68 68.67 89.34
CA ASP A 1012 13.56 68.89 88.42
C ASP A 1012 12.99 70.30 88.55
N ALA A 1013 12.62 70.69 89.78
CA ALA A 1013 12.08 72.02 90.05
C ALA A 1013 13.06 73.16 89.67
N SER A 1014 14.37 72.87 89.71
CA SER A 1014 15.43 73.79 89.26
C SER A 1014 15.51 73.87 87.73
N LEU A 1015 15.41 72.74 87.03
CA LEU A 1015 15.40 72.65 85.57
C LEU A 1015 14.16 73.32 84.95
N ILE A 1016 12.99 73.17 85.59
CA ILE A 1016 11.77 73.91 85.21
C ILE A 1016 11.97 75.41 85.48
N GLY A 1017 12.49 75.75 86.67
CA GLY A 1017 12.76 77.12 87.07
C GLY A 1017 13.69 77.87 86.10
N SER A 1018 14.74 77.21 85.60
CA SER A 1018 15.65 77.79 84.61
C SER A 1018 15.04 77.94 83.22
N SER A 1019 13.89 77.33 82.97
CA SER A 1019 13.23 77.27 81.65
C SER A 1019 11.89 78.01 81.62
N MET A 1020 11.51 78.73 82.67
CA MET A 1020 10.24 79.46 82.74
C MET A 1020 10.12 80.51 81.62
N GLY A 1021 8.95 80.56 80.97
CA GLY A 1021 8.65 81.44 79.84
C GLY A 1021 9.08 80.87 78.48
N THR A 1022 9.63 79.66 78.43
CA THR A 1022 9.97 78.98 77.18
C THR A 1022 8.90 77.98 76.76
N ASN A 1023 8.92 77.56 75.49
CA ASN A 1023 8.09 76.47 74.98
C ASN A 1023 8.88 75.14 74.96
N ASN A 1024 9.74 74.90 75.96
CA ASN A 1024 10.51 73.68 76.04
C ASN A 1024 9.60 72.52 76.52
N PRO A 1025 9.23 71.57 75.65
CA PRO A 1025 8.28 70.53 76.01
C PRO A 1025 8.80 69.57 77.07
N GLU A 1026 10.12 69.44 77.22
CA GLU A 1026 10.73 68.58 78.23
C GLU A 1026 10.71 69.19 79.64
N ARG A 1027 10.46 70.49 79.75
CA ARG A 1027 10.37 71.23 81.03
C ARG A 1027 8.95 71.65 81.35
N ASP A 1028 8.03 71.40 80.43
CA ASP A 1028 6.60 71.58 80.55
C ASP A 1028 6.01 70.33 81.20
N ALA A 1029 5.94 70.35 82.53
CA ALA A 1029 5.58 69.18 83.32
C ALA A 1029 4.12 68.76 83.06
N ASN A 1030 3.23 69.69 82.74
CA ASN A 1030 1.83 69.42 82.47
C ASN A 1030 1.48 69.30 80.97
N GLY A 1031 2.41 69.59 80.06
CA GLY A 1031 2.20 69.49 78.62
C GLY A 1031 1.20 70.51 78.06
N ASP A 1032 1.09 71.71 78.66
CA ASP A 1032 0.21 72.78 78.18
C ASP A 1032 0.79 73.64 77.06
N GLY A 1033 2.06 73.42 76.73
CA GLY A 1033 2.81 74.07 75.67
C GLY A 1033 3.71 75.21 76.15
N VAL A 1034 3.66 75.61 77.44
CA VAL A 1034 4.44 76.72 77.97
C VAL A 1034 4.96 76.41 79.38
N VAL A 1035 6.28 76.45 79.57
CA VAL A 1035 6.91 76.26 80.88
C VAL A 1035 6.61 77.45 81.79
N ASN A 1036 5.86 77.25 82.86
CA ASN A 1036 5.41 78.32 83.74
C ASN A 1036 5.44 77.95 85.23
N ALA A 1037 4.95 78.86 86.08
CA ALA A 1037 4.96 78.67 87.53
C ALA A 1037 4.13 77.44 87.97
N THR A 1038 3.15 77.04 87.16
CA THR A 1038 2.34 75.84 87.37
C THR A 1038 3.22 74.60 87.31
N ASP A 1039 4.05 74.43 86.27
CA ASP A 1039 4.94 73.28 86.11
C ASP A 1039 5.90 73.13 87.29
N ARG A 1040 6.48 74.25 87.72
CA ARG A 1040 7.38 74.28 88.86
C ARG A 1040 6.64 73.90 90.14
N THR A 1041 5.40 74.34 90.30
CA THR A 1041 4.54 73.97 91.43
C THR A 1041 4.20 72.48 91.38
N LEU A 1042 3.91 71.91 90.20
CA LEU A 1042 3.62 70.48 90.03
C LEU A 1042 4.81 69.61 90.43
N SER A 1043 6.00 69.94 89.95
CA SER A 1043 7.23 69.23 90.32
C SER A 1043 7.52 69.31 91.83
N ILE A 1044 7.39 70.49 92.44
CA ILE A 1044 7.55 70.65 93.90
C ILE A 1044 6.51 69.83 94.69
N ARG A 1045 5.24 69.81 94.25
CA ARG A 1045 4.19 69.01 94.91
C ARG A 1045 4.43 67.51 94.81
N ALA A 1046 5.07 67.06 93.73
CA ALA A 1046 5.41 65.66 93.49
C ALA A 1046 6.78 65.26 94.04
N ALA A 1047 7.51 66.17 94.69
CA ALA A 1047 8.83 65.90 95.25
C ALA A 1047 8.84 64.65 96.15
N LEU A 1048 9.94 63.88 96.09
CA LEU A 1048 10.15 62.57 96.73
C LEU A 1048 9.41 61.39 96.07
N ARG A 1049 8.63 61.60 95.01
CA ARG A 1049 8.14 60.50 94.20
C ARG A 1049 9.29 59.87 93.42
N LYS A 1050 9.33 58.54 93.39
CA LYS A 1050 10.30 57.77 92.62
C LYS A 1050 9.67 56.48 92.13
N LEU A 1051 10.11 56.02 90.97
CA LEU A 1051 9.82 54.66 90.52
C LEU A 1051 10.66 53.67 91.33
N LYS A 1052 10.11 52.49 91.65
CA LYS A 1052 10.88 51.45 92.33
C LYS A 1052 12.04 50.97 91.44
N ASP A 1053 13.21 50.81 92.05
CA ASP A 1053 14.41 50.32 91.37
C ASP A 1053 14.16 48.93 90.75
N GLY A 1054 14.63 48.73 89.52
CA GLY A 1054 14.51 47.46 88.79
C GLY A 1054 13.21 47.21 88.05
N LEU A 1055 12.26 48.17 88.00
CA LEU A 1055 11.04 48.04 87.19
C LEU A 1055 11.28 48.21 85.68
N LEU A 1056 12.33 48.93 85.30
CA LEU A 1056 12.80 49.04 83.92
C LEU A 1056 14.24 48.54 83.91
N THR A 1057 14.43 47.37 83.31
CA THR A 1057 15.74 46.70 83.22
C THR A 1057 16.52 47.08 81.97
N ASP A 1058 16.01 48.01 81.16
CA ASP A 1058 16.71 48.64 80.04
C ASP A 1058 16.76 50.18 80.21
N ASP A 1059 17.97 50.71 80.04
CA ASP A 1059 18.25 51.72 79.03
C ASP A 1059 19.13 51.02 77.97
#